data_AF-A0A946GZ12-F1
#
_entry.id   AF-A0A946GZ12-F1
#
_cell.length_a   1.000
_cell.length_b   1.000
_cell.length_c   1.000
_cell.angle_alpha   90.00
_cell.angle_beta   90.00
_cell.angle_gamma   90.00
#
_symmetry.space_group_name_H-M   'P 1'
#
loop_
_entity.id
_entity.type
_entity.pdbx_description
1 polymer ?
#
loop_
_entity_poly.entity_id
_entity_poly.type
_entity_poly.pdbx_seq_one_letter_code
_entity_poly.pdbx_strand_id
1 'polypeptide(L)'
;MTADVAPFPQVGIMPKQEVGALRFLEKHPEFDGRGVVIAIFDTGVDPGAAGLQTTSDGKPKIIDVIDGTGSGDVKTSTVREATNHQLQGLTGRTLKLSPAWANPDGQFHLGLKSAYSLFPAPLVSRMKRERRKRWGEAHRKTEEALRSQLVDWGSKHPKPTVEDKKSRADLETRVKQLKVVAQQYDDPGPIYDCLVFYDGSAWRAVVDTDEDGDLAEEKLLTNFRAERQFATFDSESLLNFAVNIFDEGKRLSIICESGAHGTHVAGITAGHFPDHPEQNGIAPGAQIVSVKIGDSRLGGMETGAGLVRGLRAVIENHCDLINMSYGEPTTTPNRGRLVELFSELVDKHGVIFVASAGNAGPALSTVGAPGGTTSAIIGVGAFVSPEMMAAEYTLRKQLPGMPYTWTSRGPTFDGDLGVDIFAPGGAIAPVPGWTLQGSMRMNGTSMASPNACGSVALLLSGMKANSTPYSPYSVRRALKNTARRIDAADVFAQGPGLVQIDRAFDHLTAHAAAVGEQLPIEARLANRSGARGVYLREPHEVDRPTETSLRVRPVFPKGADNKNKVGFQLRLAIQSTAEWVTTGQFLLLTQGGGTFSAHVDPSDLSPGAHFAEVCGYDSDAPDRGPLFRFPITVTIPDESESDDGSRFSGQTTFQPGQVERHFVAVPADATWATLKLRSRTDAGEQRTYVVHTVQIVSGRSYRATENRRYVSLKGGEDNVHVLPVLAGRTLEVCMAQYWSSLGTSELEYELTFHGILPDDNSLTLSAAEPTVSVNVAAPLYRQRIAPTAKLTTHRTTLSPTSADIKPLAPSRDVLPNGRHLYVLELTYNFSQAKSGTVTPSFPLNDDLLYDSSFGTQLWSIFDAGKHRITTDDIFPGSVKLRQGKHVLKLQLRHDNVAKLETMKKALLTLDRPLSSPVSLGVYGSRAAAVSRGGRFPSSLLERGERVSLWVGVPASVSLPAGAAGGDILLGTVTYGTARDGRRQSGQRPGGFPVQYVIPNREGTKPRGAESPKLPADETAFRIAKLKSLITAADDSQFNRLAEQILKEHSEHLPTLVAQLHRLDQIKNRKQHLPKVVTAADAVIARLHPKELAAHFGTNVNPGDTKAVQLRKTMNDHKAILIDTLYRKGRALGYMELPDVVARHPVEDQQAHDKAFAENFAELARWVDTTAREYVLLHIRRERRQARYGNALQLLNKYIPSSEPNYWYIKKRRDVFEKLGWTHCWEQEKRRLMIQFPKEYEPF
;
A
#
# COMPACT_ATOMS: atom_id res chain seq x y z
N MET A 1 3.94 58.94 0.57
CA MET A 1 4.94 58.15 -0.16
C MET A 1 4.42 56.72 -0.26
N THR A 2 3.70 56.42 -1.33
CA THR A 2 3.39 55.03 -1.71
C THR A 2 4.69 54.43 -2.22
N ALA A 3 5.36 53.60 -1.41
CA ALA A 3 6.52 52.87 -1.88
C ALA A 3 6.11 52.03 -3.11
N ASP A 4 6.90 52.09 -4.18
CA ASP A 4 6.73 51.23 -5.36
C ASP A 4 6.81 49.77 -4.91
N VAL A 5 5.66 49.12 -4.74
CA VAL A 5 5.57 47.70 -4.47
C VAL A 5 5.80 46.98 -5.80
N ALA A 6 6.86 46.18 -5.89
CA ALA A 6 7.15 45.40 -7.08
C ALA A 6 5.98 44.46 -7.43
N PRO A 7 5.63 44.29 -8.72
CA PRO A 7 4.58 43.37 -9.14
C PRO A 7 4.97 41.91 -8.83
N PHE A 8 3.96 41.05 -8.67
CA PHE A 8 4.20 39.62 -8.42
C PHE A 8 4.94 38.98 -9.61
N PRO A 9 6.00 38.19 -9.38
CA PRO A 9 6.80 37.58 -10.45
C PRO A 9 6.04 36.42 -11.12
N GLN A 10 5.12 36.73 -12.04
CA GLN A 10 4.26 35.76 -12.72
C GLN A 10 5.02 34.68 -13.49
N VAL A 11 6.21 34.99 -14.02
CA VAL A 11 7.04 34.06 -14.80
C VAL A 11 7.42 32.79 -14.00
N GLY A 12 7.63 32.93 -12.69
CA GLY A 12 8.01 31.80 -11.83
C GLY A 12 6.85 30.92 -11.38
N ILE A 13 5.60 31.26 -11.70
CA ILE A 13 4.41 30.43 -11.38
C ILE A 13 4.41 29.16 -12.24
N MET A 14 4.63 29.35 -13.55
CA MET A 14 4.66 28.29 -14.56
C MET A 14 5.92 28.43 -15.42
N PRO A 15 7.01 27.73 -15.08
CA PRO A 15 8.32 27.95 -15.71
C PRO A 15 8.36 27.47 -17.17
N LYS A 16 8.19 28.40 -18.11
CA LYS A 16 8.24 28.18 -19.57
C LYS A 16 9.48 28.77 -20.23
N GLN A 17 10.05 29.81 -19.62
CA GLN A 17 11.14 30.59 -20.21
C GLN A 17 12.43 29.76 -20.28
N GLU A 18 12.68 28.99 -19.22
CA GLU A 18 13.91 28.24 -19.01
C GLU A 18 14.09 27.13 -20.04
N VAL A 19 12.97 26.55 -20.50
CA VAL A 19 12.93 25.47 -21.49
C VAL A 19 12.79 25.94 -22.94
N GLY A 20 12.83 27.27 -23.17
CA GLY A 20 12.68 27.87 -24.50
C GLY A 20 11.25 27.87 -25.05
N ALA A 21 10.26 27.44 -24.27
CA ALA A 21 8.87 27.32 -24.73
C ALA A 21 8.24 28.67 -25.08
N LEU A 22 8.52 29.74 -24.30
CA LEU A 22 8.00 31.08 -24.62
C LEU A 22 8.51 31.58 -25.99
N ARG A 23 9.83 31.50 -26.24
CA ARG A 23 10.43 31.89 -27.53
C ARG A 23 9.86 31.06 -28.69
N PHE A 24 9.65 29.77 -28.45
CA PHE A 24 9.07 28.88 -29.45
C PHE A 24 7.62 29.29 -29.80
N LEU A 25 6.79 29.55 -28.78
CA LEU A 25 5.40 29.99 -28.97
C LEU A 25 5.30 31.39 -29.59
N GLU A 26 6.22 32.30 -29.27
CA GLU A 26 6.30 33.62 -29.92
C GLU A 26 6.59 33.49 -31.42
N LYS A 27 7.50 32.59 -31.80
CA LYS A 27 7.84 32.32 -33.21
C LYS A 27 6.78 31.47 -33.93
N HIS A 28 6.11 30.59 -33.20
CA HIS A 28 5.14 29.63 -33.71
C HIS A 28 3.88 29.56 -32.83
N PRO A 29 3.00 30.58 -32.86
CA PRO A 29 1.84 30.65 -31.98
C PRO A 29 0.88 29.47 -32.12
N GLU A 30 0.81 28.89 -33.32
CA GLU A 30 -0.10 27.78 -33.64
C GLU A 30 0.48 26.41 -33.28
N PHE A 31 1.75 26.34 -32.82
CA PHE A 31 2.40 25.08 -32.40
C PHE A 31 2.28 24.91 -30.88
N ASP A 32 1.12 25.24 -30.33
CA ASP A 32 0.80 25.32 -28.90
C ASP A 32 0.40 23.98 -28.27
N GLY A 33 0.58 22.87 -28.98
CA GLY A 33 0.17 21.52 -28.56
C GLY A 33 -1.08 21.02 -29.29
N ARG A 34 -1.75 21.85 -30.10
CA ARG A 34 -2.90 21.40 -30.89
C ARG A 34 -2.56 20.19 -31.77
N GLY A 35 -3.53 19.27 -31.86
CA GLY A 35 -3.36 18.00 -32.57
C GLY A 35 -2.54 16.94 -31.81
N VAL A 36 -2.16 17.22 -30.56
CA VAL A 36 -1.43 16.28 -29.69
C VAL A 36 -2.34 15.81 -28.54
N VAL A 37 -2.32 14.50 -28.29
CA VAL A 37 -3.07 13.88 -27.18
C VAL A 37 -2.09 13.29 -26.17
N ILE A 38 -2.23 13.68 -24.90
CA ILE A 38 -1.33 13.30 -23.81
C ILE A 38 -2.10 12.46 -22.78
N ALA A 39 -1.61 11.27 -22.46
CA ALA A 39 -2.09 10.51 -21.32
C ALA A 39 -1.35 10.91 -20.04
N ILE A 40 -2.10 11.23 -18.98
CA ILE A 40 -1.56 11.57 -17.66
C ILE A 40 -1.75 10.36 -16.75
N PHE A 41 -0.65 9.65 -16.47
CA PHE A 41 -0.61 8.49 -15.58
C PHE A 41 -0.29 8.97 -14.16
N ASP A 42 -1.32 9.12 -13.33
CA ASP A 42 -1.18 9.73 -12.01
C ASP A 42 -2.29 9.29 -11.02
N THR A 43 -2.58 10.09 -9.99
CA THR A 43 -3.69 9.92 -9.05
C THR A 43 -5.08 10.10 -9.68
N GLY A 44 -5.16 10.40 -10.98
CA GLY A 44 -6.36 10.87 -11.67
C GLY A 44 -6.40 12.40 -11.76
N VAL A 45 -7.14 12.90 -12.74
CA VAL A 45 -7.33 14.32 -13.03
C VAL A 45 -8.79 14.70 -12.81
N ASP A 46 -9.03 15.81 -12.10
CA ASP A 46 -10.34 16.39 -11.89
C ASP A 46 -10.84 17.09 -13.18
N PRO A 47 -11.90 16.58 -13.84
CA PRO A 47 -12.44 17.19 -15.05
C PRO A 47 -13.10 18.57 -14.81
N GLY A 48 -13.44 18.89 -13.56
CA GLY A 48 -14.00 20.17 -13.16
C GLY A 48 -12.96 21.19 -12.69
N ALA A 49 -11.68 20.85 -12.62
CA ALA A 49 -10.65 21.78 -12.15
C ALA A 49 -10.39 22.90 -13.17
N ALA A 50 -10.11 24.11 -12.66
CA ALA A 50 -9.92 25.29 -13.49
C ALA A 50 -8.79 25.10 -14.51
N GLY A 51 -9.01 25.59 -15.73
CA GLY A 51 -8.06 25.50 -16.84
C GLY A 51 -8.05 24.15 -17.56
N LEU A 52 -8.92 23.22 -17.17
CA LEU A 52 -9.04 21.89 -17.78
C LEU A 52 -10.34 21.68 -18.57
N GLN A 53 -10.97 22.77 -19.02
CA GLN A 53 -12.25 22.73 -19.75
C GLN A 53 -12.02 22.66 -21.26
N THR A 54 -11.26 23.61 -21.82
CA THR A 54 -11.04 23.73 -23.27
C THR A 54 -9.56 23.86 -23.63
N THR A 55 -9.20 23.49 -24.84
CA THR A 55 -7.90 23.81 -25.46
C THR A 55 -7.92 25.24 -26.01
N SER A 56 -6.75 25.75 -26.39
CA SER A 56 -6.61 27.06 -27.07
C SER A 56 -7.40 27.16 -28.37
N ASP A 57 -7.66 26.03 -29.06
CA ASP A 57 -8.50 25.95 -30.27
C ASP A 57 -9.97 25.57 -29.99
N GLY A 58 -10.41 25.66 -28.72
CA GLY A 58 -11.82 25.52 -28.32
C GLY A 58 -12.34 24.08 -28.24
N LYS A 59 -11.49 23.06 -28.40
CA LYS A 59 -11.86 21.65 -28.21
C LYS A 59 -11.93 21.31 -26.72
N PRO A 60 -12.65 20.25 -26.32
CA PRO A 60 -12.61 19.75 -24.94
C PRO A 60 -11.20 19.33 -24.55
N LYS A 61 -10.73 19.84 -23.41
CA LYS A 61 -9.38 19.58 -22.91
C LYS A 61 -9.21 18.12 -22.49
N ILE A 62 -10.11 17.60 -21.66
CA ILE A 62 -10.10 16.19 -21.24
C ILE A 62 -11.06 15.40 -22.12
N ILE A 63 -10.53 14.42 -22.85
CA ILE A 63 -11.31 13.61 -23.79
C ILE A 63 -11.71 12.25 -23.23
N ASP A 64 -11.00 11.76 -22.22
CA ASP A 64 -11.30 10.50 -21.54
C ASP A 64 -10.75 10.49 -20.11
N VAL A 65 -11.40 9.72 -19.23
CA VAL A 65 -11.03 9.55 -17.82
C VAL A 65 -11.19 8.07 -17.45
N ILE A 66 -10.10 7.45 -16.98
CA ILE A 66 -9.99 6.01 -16.74
C ILE A 66 -9.53 5.75 -15.30
N ASP A 67 -10.26 4.90 -14.56
CA ASP A 67 -9.74 4.24 -13.36
C ASP A 67 -9.02 2.95 -13.75
N GLY A 68 -7.70 3.01 -13.84
CA GLY A 68 -6.89 1.84 -14.11
C GLY A 68 -6.87 0.86 -12.94
N THR A 69 -7.05 1.33 -11.71
CA THR A 69 -6.77 0.49 -10.53
C THR A 69 -7.92 -0.43 -10.17
N GLY A 70 -9.15 -0.03 -10.51
CA GLY A 70 -10.38 -0.74 -10.14
C GLY A 70 -10.88 -0.40 -8.73
N SER A 71 -10.25 0.56 -8.03
CA SER A 71 -10.74 1.00 -6.71
C SER A 71 -12.14 1.63 -6.80
N GLY A 72 -12.48 2.20 -7.96
CA GLY A 72 -13.78 2.77 -8.28
C GLY A 72 -14.87 1.74 -8.61
N ASP A 73 -14.53 0.46 -8.73
CA ASP A 73 -15.47 -0.57 -9.16
C ASP A 73 -16.63 -0.74 -8.17
N VAL A 74 -17.83 -0.87 -8.76
CA VAL A 74 -19.10 -1.18 -8.12
C VAL A 74 -19.70 -2.35 -8.88
N LYS A 75 -19.99 -3.43 -8.16
CA LYS A 75 -20.69 -4.59 -8.72
C LYS A 75 -22.17 -4.28 -8.85
N THR A 76 -22.67 -4.19 -10.08
CA THR A 76 -24.07 -3.86 -10.42
C THR A 76 -24.83 -5.06 -10.96
N SER A 77 -24.47 -6.28 -10.53
CA SER A 77 -25.06 -7.51 -11.07
C SER A 77 -26.45 -7.85 -10.52
N THR A 78 -27.00 -7.06 -9.58
CA THR A 78 -28.34 -7.30 -9.03
C THR A 78 -29.35 -6.54 -9.87
N VAL A 79 -30.24 -7.26 -10.57
CA VAL A 79 -31.23 -6.63 -11.45
C VAL A 79 -32.59 -6.57 -10.75
N ARG A 80 -33.30 -5.44 -10.90
CA ARG A 80 -34.70 -5.25 -10.46
C ARG A 80 -35.47 -4.47 -11.52
N GLU A 81 -36.78 -4.71 -11.60
CA GLU A 81 -37.71 -3.89 -12.36
C GLU A 81 -38.30 -2.79 -11.46
N ALA A 82 -38.69 -1.67 -12.06
CA ALA A 82 -39.36 -0.59 -11.36
C ALA A 82 -40.88 -0.76 -11.40
N THR A 83 -41.56 -0.36 -10.32
CA THR A 83 -43.03 -0.26 -10.27
C THR A 83 -43.39 1.18 -9.91
N ASN A 84 -44.23 1.84 -10.72
CA ASN A 84 -44.59 3.25 -10.55
C ASN A 84 -43.37 4.19 -10.44
N HIS A 85 -42.35 3.99 -11.29
CA HIS A 85 -41.07 4.72 -11.26
C HIS A 85 -40.33 4.67 -9.92
N GLN A 86 -40.54 3.59 -9.16
CA GLN A 86 -39.85 3.34 -7.90
C GLN A 86 -39.35 1.90 -7.83
N LEU A 87 -38.21 1.70 -7.17
CA LEU A 87 -37.73 0.38 -6.79
C LEU A 87 -36.95 0.46 -5.47
N GLN A 88 -36.77 -0.66 -4.77
CA GLN A 88 -35.97 -0.66 -3.56
C GLN A 88 -34.48 -0.77 -3.91
N GLY A 89 -33.64 0.10 -3.34
CA GLY A 89 -32.17 0.05 -3.44
C GLY A 89 -31.53 -1.05 -2.58
N LEU A 90 -30.22 -1.19 -2.67
CA LEU A 90 -29.45 -2.15 -1.86
C LEU A 90 -29.24 -1.67 -0.42
N THR A 91 -29.31 -0.36 -0.16
CA THR A 91 -29.38 0.18 1.21
C THR A 91 -30.73 -0.08 1.90
N GLY A 92 -31.74 -0.47 1.13
CA GLY A 92 -33.13 -0.60 1.56
C GLY A 92 -33.98 0.66 1.44
N ARG A 93 -33.40 1.78 0.97
CA ARG A 93 -34.15 2.99 0.59
C ARG A 93 -35.04 2.71 -0.64
N THR A 94 -36.13 3.47 -0.75
CA THR A 94 -36.92 3.51 -1.98
C THR A 94 -36.24 4.48 -2.93
N LEU A 95 -35.83 4.00 -4.10
CA LEU A 95 -35.22 4.78 -5.15
C LEU A 95 -36.32 5.28 -6.09
N LYS A 96 -36.51 6.59 -6.14
CA LYS A 96 -37.41 7.26 -7.09
C LYS A 96 -36.66 7.53 -8.38
N LEU A 97 -37.27 7.17 -9.51
CA LEU A 97 -36.69 7.25 -10.84
C LEU A 97 -37.39 8.36 -11.63
N SER A 98 -36.67 9.01 -12.54
CA SER A 98 -37.30 9.99 -13.42
C SER A 98 -38.23 9.29 -14.44
N PRO A 99 -39.48 9.74 -14.59
CA PRO A 99 -40.36 9.25 -15.65
C PRO A 99 -39.85 9.54 -17.07
N ALA A 100 -38.90 10.46 -17.22
CA ALA A 100 -38.31 10.84 -18.49
C ALA A 100 -37.23 9.87 -18.98
N TRP A 101 -36.75 8.95 -18.14
CA TRP A 101 -35.70 8.01 -18.53
C TRP A 101 -36.26 6.91 -19.44
N ALA A 102 -35.69 6.81 -20.64
CA ALA A 102 -35.93 5.67 -21.50
C ALA A 102 -35.25 4.42 -20.92
N ASN A 103 -35.99 3.32 -20.82
CA ASN A 103 -35.45 2.02 -20.46
C ASN A 103 -36.28 0.93 -21.18
N PRO A 104 -35.92 0.53 -22.40
CA PRO A 104 -36.75 -0.35 -23.22
C PRO A 104 -36.84 -1.79 -22.68
N ASP A 105 -35.84 -2.27 -21.93
CA ASP A 105 -35.85 -3.62 -21.35
C ASP A 105 -36.48 -3.67 -19.94
N GLY A 106 -36.71 -2.51 -19.31
CA GLY A 106 -37.31 -2.37 -17.98
C GLY A 106 -36.39 -2.80 -16.83
N GLN A 107 -35.13 -3.16 -17.12
CA GLN A 107 -34.18 -3.71 -16.17
C GLN A 107 -33.29 -2.62 -15.58
N PHE A 108 -33.18 -2.58 -14.25
CA PHE A 108 -32.27 -1.71 -13.52
C PHE A 108 -31.25 -2.52 -12.73
N HIS A 109 -29.99 -2.25 -12.98
CA HIS A 109 -28.82 -2.88 -12.38
C HIS A 109 -28.37 -2.09 -11.15
N LEU A 110 -28.37 -2.74 -9.98
CA LEU A 110 -28.15 -2.09 -8.69
C LEU A 110 -26.78 -2.43 -8.11
N GLY A 111 -26.10 -1.39 -7.62
CA GLY A 111 -24.83 -1.46 -6.92
C GLY A 111 -24.84 -0.64 -5.62
N LEU A 112 -23.79 -0.82 -4.82
CA LEU A 112 -23.61 -0.14 -3.54
C LEU A 112 -22.14 0.27 -3.42
N LYS A 113 -21.87 1.53 -3.05
CA LYS A 113 -20.50 2.01 -2.83
C LYS A 113 -20.40 2.86 -1.56
N SER A 114 -19.36 2.61 -0.77
CA SER A 114 -19.02 3.49 0.36
C SER A 114 -18.21 4.68 -0.14
N ALA A 115 -18.62 5.90 0.20
CA ALA A 115 -17.96 7.13 -0.24
C ALA A 115 -16.48 7.18 0.20
N TYR A 116 -16.18 6.81 1.45
CA TYR A 116 -14.81 6.83 1.98
C TYR A 116 -13.87 5.80 1.35
N SER A 117 -14.40 4.84 0.56
CA SER A 117 -13.55 3.97 -0.26
C SER A 117 -13.07 4.63 -1.56
N LEU A 118 -13.71 5.72 -1.96
CA LEU A 118 -13.40 6.51 -3.15
C LEU A 118 -12.54 7.72 -2.79
N PHE A 119 -12.86 8.39 -1.68
CA PHE A 119 -12.36 9.73 -1.37
C PHE A 119 -10.89 9.72 -0.90
N PRO A 120 -10.10 10.74 -1.27
CA PRO A 120 -8.75 10.94 -0.73
C PRO A 120 -8.72 11.05 0.81
N ALA A 121 -7.67 10.52 1.45
CA ALA A 121 -7.56 10.51 2.91
C ALA A 121 -7.66 11.90 3.60
N PRO A 122 -7.10 12.99 3.03
CA PRO A 122 -7.29 14.34 3.59
C PRO A 122 -8.76 14.79 3.55
N LEU A 123 -9.49 14.46 2.47
CA LEU A 123 -10.91 14.74 2.34
C LEU A 123 -11.72 13.92 3.34
N VAL A 124 -11.47 12.62 3.47
CA VAL A 124 -12.13 11.76 4.49
C VAL A 124 -11.91 12.34 5.89
N SER A 125 -10.69 12.80 6.19
CA SER A 125 -10.37 13.43 7.48
C SER A 125 -11.17 14.71 7.73
N ARG A 126 -11.35 15.57 6.71
CA ARG A 126 -12.23 16.75 6.78
C ARG A 126 -13.69 16.34 6.99
N MET A 127 -14.21 15.43 6.16
CA MET A 127 -15.60 14.98 6.22
C MET A 127 -15.94 14.37 7.58
N LYS A 128 -15.07 13.51 8.13
CA LYS A 128 -15.25 12.95 9.47
C LYS A 128 -15.32 14.02 10.56
N ARG A 129 -14.55 15.11 10.43
CA ARG A 129 -14.59 16.24 11.38
C ARG A 129 -15.92 17.00 11.30
N GLU A 130 -16.38 17.35 10.10
CA GLU A 130 -17.64 18.07 9.92
C GLU A 130 -18.85 17.23 10.34
N ARG A 131 -18.87 15.94 9.97
CA ARG A 131 -19.91 14.99 10.41
C ARG A 131 -19.89 14.78 11.93
N ARG A 132 -18.69 14.74 12.56
CA ARG A 132 -18.58 14.67 14.03
C ARG A 132 -19.14 15.92 14.71
N LYS A 133 -18.98 17.10 14.13
CA LYS A 133 -19.55 18.34 14.67
C LYS A 133 -21.08 18.28 14.67
N ARG A 134 -21.70 17.95 13.52
CA ARG A 134 -23.16 17.77 13.37
C ARG A 134 -23.70 16.70 14.32
N TRP A 135 -23.04 15.55 14.37
CA TRP A 135 -23.39 14.48 15.29
C TRP A 135 -23.28 14.91 16.76
N GLY A 136 -22.26 15.70 17.11
CA GLY A 136 -22.02 16.20 18.46
C GLY A 136 -23.08 17.19 18.95
N GLU A 137 -23.70 17.96 18.05
CA GLU A 137 -24.84 18.83 18.37
C GLU A 137 -26.09 18.00 18.71
N ALA A 138 -26.44 17.01 17.89
CA ALA A 138 -27.53 16.07 18.18
C ALA A 138 -27.27 15.26 19.46
N HIS A 139 -26.02 14.89 19.69
CA HIS A 139 -25.61 14.16 20.88
C HIS A 139 -25.77 14.99 22.16
N ARG A 140 -25.37 16.26 22.15
CA ARG A 140 -25.56 17.19 23.29
C ARG A 140 -27.03 17.38 23.65
N LYS A 141 -27.88 17.61 22.63
CA LYS A 141 -29.33 17.73 22.83
C LYS A 141 -29.91 16.49 23.51
N THR A 142 -29.50 15.30 23.06
CA THR A 142 -29.89 14.03 23.67
C THR A 142 -29.38 13.90 25.13
N GLU A 143 -28.14 14.32 25.41
CA GLU A 143 -27.57 14.29 26.76
C GLU A 143 -28.32 15.23 27.72
N GLU A 144 -28.56 16.47 27.30
CA GLU A 144 -29.30 17.47 28.07
C GLU A 144 -30.73 17.01 28.37
N ALA A 145 -31.43 16.45 27.38
CA ALA A 145 -32.77 15.90 27.55
C ALA A 145 -32.80 14.76 28.60
N LEU A 146 -31.84 13.83 28.56
CA LEU A 146 -31.76 12.75 29.56
C LEU A 146 -31.39 13.25 30.96
N ARG A 147 -30.53 14.26 31.07
CA ARG A 147 -30.20 14.88 32.36
C ARG A 147 -31.40 15.59 32.95
N SER A 148 -32.18 16.31 32.13
CA SER A 148 -33.45 16.90 32.56
C SER A 148 -34.42 15.83 33.04
N GLN A 149 -34.60 14.74 32.27
CA GLN A 149 -35.43 13.61 32.69
C GLN A 149 -35.00 13.00 34.02
N LEU A 150 -33.70 12.92 34.31
CA LEU A 150 -33.19 12.39 35.57
C LEU A 150 -33.52 13.31 36.76
N VAL A 151 -33.42 14.63 36.57
CA VAL A 151 -33.82 15.64 37.58
C VAL A 151 -35.33 15.58 37.82
N ASP A 152 -36.13 15.60 36.76
CA ASP A 152 -37.59 15.51 36.82
C ASP A 152 -38.06 14.22 37.49
N TRP A 153 -37.39 13.10 37.18
CA TRP A 153 -37.65 11.81 37.82
C TRP A 153 -37.43 11.90 39.34
N GLY A 154 -36.35 12.55 39.78
CA GLY A 154 -36.04 12.76 41.20
C GLY A 154 -37.14 13.55 41.92
N SER A 155 -37.65 14.60 41.29
CA SER A 155 -38.75 15.42 41.81
C SER A 155 -40.07 14.64 41.91
N LYS A 156 -40.36 13.75 40.96
CA LYS A 156 -41.59 12.93 40.94
C LYS A 156 -41.57 11.73 41.90
N HIS A 157 -40.39 11.29 42.35
CA HIS A 157 -40.23 10.11 43.21
C HIS A 157 -39.42 10.42 44.49
N PRO A 158 -39.94 11.26 45.41
CA PRO A 158 -39.23 11.61 46.65
C PRO A 158 -39.03 10.42 47.60
N LYS A 159 -39.85 9.36 47.48
CA LYS A 159 -39.72 8.08 48.21
C LYS A 159 -39.77 6.89 47.23
N PRO A 160 -38.65 6.54 46.58
CA PRO A 160 -38.65 5.56 45.50
C PRO A 160 -38.80 4.11 45.99
N THR A 161 -39.70 3.35 45.36
CA THR A 161 -39.82 1.89 45.52
C THR A 161 -38.60 1.16 44.96
N VAL A 162 -38.54 -0.16 45.14
CA VAL A 162 -37.46 -1.00 44.56
C VAL A 162 -37.46 -0.92 43.03
N GLU A 163 -38.63 -0.87 42.40
CA GLU A 163 -38.73 -0.77 40.94
C GLU A 163 -38.37 0.63 40.45
N ASP A 164 -38.76 1.67 41.20
CA ASP A 164 -38.36 3.05 40.94
C ASP A 164 -36.83 3.19 40.95
N LYS A 165 -36.15 2.62 41.96
CA LYS A 165 -34.67 2.63 42.04
C LYS A 165 -34.03 1.97 40.81
N LYS A 166 -34.59 0.88 40.29
CA LYS A 166 -34.09 0.23 39.06
C LYS A 166 -34.30 1.12 37.83
N SER A 167 -35.45 1.78 37.71
CA SER A 167 -35.73 2.69 36.60
C SER A 167 -34.78 3.89 36.58
N ARG A 168 -34.49 4.49 37.76
CA ARG A 168 -33.49 5.55 37.92
C ARG A 168 -32.08 5.07 37.57
N ALA A 169 -31.69 3.88 38.05
CA ALA A 169 -30.38 3.31 37.75
C ALA A 169 -30.18 3.08 36.24
N ASP A 170 -31.22 2.66 35.52
CA ASP A 170 -31.16 2.56 34.06
C ASP A 170 -31.01 3.93 33.38
N LEU A 171 -31.76 4.96 33.81
CA LEU A 171 -31.60 6.34 33.33
C LEU A 171 -30.16 6.88 33.56
N GLU A 172 -29.59 6.68 34.75
CA GLU A 172 -28.20 7.03 35.04
C GLU A 172 -27.23 6.25 34.15
N THR A 173 -27.55 4.99 33.84
CA THR A 173 -26.75 4.15 32.95
C THR A 173 -26.84 4.64 31.50
N ARG A 174 -28.00 5.09 31.03
CA ARG A 174 -28.17 5.72 29.70
C ARG A 174 -27.26 6.94 29.55
N VAL A 175 -27.20 7.82 30.56
CA VAL A 175 -26.29 8.98 30.57
C VAL A 175 -24.82 8.54 30.51
N LYS A 176 -24.43 7.51 31.29
CA LYS A 176 -23.07 6.94 31.21
C LYS A 176 -22.78 6.36 29.82
N GLN A 177 -23.75 5.68 29.20
CA GLN A 177 -23.57 5.07 27.87
C GLN A 177 -23.49 6.11 26.76
N LEU A 178 -24.14 7.28 26.86
CA LEU A 178 -23.91 8.37 25.90
C LEU A 178 -22.43 8.79 25.87
N LYS A 179 -21.81 8.95 27.04
CA LYS A 179 -20.36 9.27 27.11
C LYS A 179 -19.51 8.20 26.44
N VAL A 180 -19.83 6.92 26.64
CA VAL A 180 -19.12 5.80 25.98
C VAL A 180 -19.31 5.85 24.46
N VAL A 181 -20.53 6.12 23.99
CA VAL A 181 -20.83 6.25 22.55
C VAL A 181 -20.04 7.42 21.93
N ALA A 182 -19.95 8.57 22.61
CA ALA A 182 -19.15 9.70 22.15
C ALA A 182 -17.64 9.39 22.11
N GLN A 183 -17.12 8.65 23.10
CA GLN A 183 -15.73 8.21 23.13
C GLN A 183 -15.40 7.18 22.03
N GLN A 184 -16.37 6.33 21.68
CA GLN A 184 -16.24 5.28 20.66
C GLN A 184 -16.77 5.72 19.29
N TYR A 185 -17.01 7.02 19.09
CA TYR A 185 -17.53 7.55 17.83
C TYR A 185 -16.55 7.27 16.69
N ASP A 186 -17.04 6.65 15.62
CA ASP A 186 -16.34 6.48 14.36
C ASP A 186 -17.35 6.54 13.22
N ASP A 187 -17.12 7.46 12.30
CA ASP A 187 -18.02 7.76 11.19
C ASP A 187 -17.77 6.78 10.03
N PRO A 188 -18.75 5.92 9.68
CA PRO A 188 -18.65 5.00 8.55
C PRO A 188 -18.71 5.71 7.19
N GLY A 189 -19.07 7.00 7.15
CA GLY A 189 -19.25 7.77 5.93
C GLY A 189 -20.57 7.50 5.21
N PRO A 190 -20.86 8.25 4.13
CA PRO A 190 -22.00 8.00 3.25
C PRO A 190 -21.93 6.63 2.56
N ILE A 191 -23.10 6.08 2.25
CA ILE A 191 -23.24 4.85 1.45
C ILE A 191 -24.22 5.12 0.31
N TYR A 192 -23.71 5.05 -0.91
CA TYR A 192 -24.45 5.40 -2.11
C TYR A 192 -25.09 4.17 -2.74
N ASP A 193 -26.36 4.29 -3.13
CA ASP A 193 -26.97 3.37 -4.09
C ASP A 193 -26.55 3.81 -5.48
N CYS A 194 -26.15 2.85 -6.31
CA CYS A 194 -25.81 3.08 -7.70
C CYS A 194 -26.80 2.34 -8.58
N LEU A 195 -27.30 2.98 -9.62
CA LEU A 195 -28.28 2.43 -10.55
C LEU A 195 -27.74 2.55 -11.97
N VAL A 196 -27.79 1.46 -12.72
CA VAL A 196 -27.33 1.37 -14.11
C VAL A 196 -28.45 0.78 -14.97
N PHE A 197 -28.64 1.27 -16.18
CA PHE A 197 -29.63 0.73 -17.13
C PHE A 197 -29.24 1.08 -18.57
N TYR A 198 -29.82 0.39 -19.54
CA TYR A 198 -29.64 0.71 -20.95
C TYR A 198 -30.80 1.58 -21.42
N ASP A 199 -30.52 2.73 -22.05
CA ASP A 199 -31.58 3.65 -22.50
C ASP A 199 -32.07 3.40 -23.93
N GLY A 200 -31.57 2.35 -24.58
CA GLY A 200 -31.78 2.06 -26.00
C GLY A 200 -30.67 2.55 -26.92
N SER A 201 -29.76 3.41 -26.42
CA SER A 201 -28.61 3.94 -27.14
C SER A 201 -27.30 3.67 -26.40
N ALA A 202 -27.25 3.97 -25.10
CA ALA A 202 -26.08 3.86 -24.25
C ALA A 202 -26.45 3.31 -22.87
N TRP A 203 -25.45 2.74 -22.20
CA TRP A 203 -25.56 2.44 -20.78
C TRP A 203 -25.51 3.72 -19.98
N ARG A 204 -26.45 3.89 -19.05
CA ARG A 204 -26.58 5.04 -18.17
C ARG A 204 -26.31 4.63 -16.72
N ALA A 205 -25.78 5.56 -15.95
CA ALA A 205 -25.55 5.38 -14.52
C ALA A 205 -25.97 6.61 -13.72
N VAL A 206 -26.48 6.37 -12.52
CA VAL A 206 -26.83 7.38 -11.53
C VAL A 206 -26.31 6.92 -10.17
N VAL A 207 -25.81 7.87 -9.37
CA VAL A 207 -25.32 7.65 -8.02
C VAL A 207 -26.14 8.56 -7.10
N ASP A 208 -26.73 7.98 -6.05
CA ASP A 208 -27.45 8.68 -4.98
C ASP A 208 -26.43 9.34 -4.06
N THR A 209 -26.08 10.61 -4.31
CA THR A 209 -24.93 11.29 -3.71
C THR A 209 -25.23 11.96 -2.36
N ASP A 210 -26.48 12.32 -2.10
CA ASP A 210 -26.92 13.04 -0.89
C ASP A 210 -27.59 12.13 0.17
N GLU A 211 -27.76 10.86 -0.17
CA GLU A 211 -28.36 9.81 0.62
C GLU A 211 -29.91 9.85 0.76
N ASP A 212 -30.65 10.56 -0.10
CA ASP A 212 -32.10 10.75 0.04
C ASP A 212 -32.99 9.70 -0.69
N GLY A 213 -32.46 9.08 -1.75
CA GLY A 213 -33.14 8.09 -2.59
C GLY A 213 -33.92 8.66 -3.78
N ASP A 214 -33.90 9.97 -4.04
CA ASP A 214 -34.49 10.58 -5.23
C ASP A 214 -33.46 10.65 -6.37
N LEU A 215 -33.34 9.57 -7.14
CA LEU A 215 -32.42 9.55 -8.28
C LEU A 215 -32.86 10.46 -9.43
N ALA A 216 -34.08 11.01 -9.40
CA ALA A 216 -34.59 11.83 -10.49
C ALA A 216 -33.96 13.24 -10.53
N GLU A 217 -33.43 13.73 -9.40
CA GLU A 217 -32.68 14.99 -9.32
C GLU A 217 -31.18 14.82 -9.57
N GLU A 218 -30.69 13.58 -9.52
CA GLU A 218 -29.29 13.26 -9.74
C GLU A 218 -28.90 13.32 -11.22
N LYS A 219 -27.64 13.67 -11.48
CA LYS A 219 -27.13 13.78 -12.84
C LYS A 219 -27.01 12.39 -13.49
N LEU A 220 -27.70 12.21 -14.61
CA LEU A 220 -27.59 11.01 -15.44
C LEU A 220 -26.25 11.01 -16.20
N LEU A 221 -25.43 9.98 -16.01
CA LEU A 221 -24.10 9.85 -16.61
C LEU A 221 -24.01 8.64 -17.54
N THR A 222 -22.98 8.61 -18.39
CA THR A 222 -22.57 7.45 -19.20
C THR A 222 -21.03 7.39 -19.24
N ASN A 223 -20.46 6.48 -20.02
CA ASN A 223 -19.01 6.42 -20.26
C ASN A 223 -18.47 7.81 -20.60
N PHE A 224 -17.49 8.28 -19.83
CA PHE A 224 -17.00 9.66 -19.94
C PHE A 224 -16.60 10.01 -21.37
N ARG A 225 -15.94 9.10 -22.09
CA ARG A 225 -15.53 9.31 -23.48
C ARG A 225 -16.68 9.66 -24.44
N ALA A 226 -17.89 9.18 -24.17
CA ALA A 226 -19.04 9.36 -25.06
C ALA A 226 -19.62 10.78 -24.97
N GLU A 227 -19.83 11.30 -23.77
CA GLU A 227 -20.53 12.59 -23.54
C GLU A 227 -19.72 13.62 -22.74
N ARG A 228 -18.57 13.24 -22.18
CA ARG A 228 -17.64 14.08 -21.40
C ARG A 228 -18.30 14.75 -20.20
N GLN A 229 -19.23 14.04 -19.57
CA GLN A 229 -19.97 14.49 -18.41
C GLN A 229 -19.33 13.98 -17.12
N PHE A 230 -19.32 14.84 -16.11
CA PHE A 230 -18.98 14.51 -14.73
C PHE A 230 -20.05 15.10 -13.80
N ALA A 231 -20.08 14.63 -12.55
CA ALA A 231 -20.91 15.16 -11.47
C ALA A 231 -20.04 15.47 -10.24
N THR A 232 -20.63 16.12 -9.23
CA THR A 232 -19.98 16.45 -7.96
C THR A 232 -20.77 15.76 -6.85
N PHE A 233 -20.09 15.10 -5.90
CA PHE A 233 -20.79 14.37 -4.83
C PHE A 233 -21.68 15.27 -3.97
N ASP A 234 -21.11 16.28 -3.32
CA ASP A 234 -21.90 17.26 -2.56
C ASP A 234 -21.11 18.56 -2.41
N SER A 235 -21.78 19.62 -1.95
CA SER A 235 -21.16 20.93 -1.74
C SER A 235 -20.13 20.95 -0.60
N GLU A 236 -20.14 19.96 0.30
CA GLU A 236 -19.17 19.87 1.41
C GLU A 236 -17.84 19.22 0.96
N SER A 237 -17.92 18.26 0.04
CA SER A 237 -16.82 17.51 -0.51
C SER A 237 -16.16 18.26 -1.66
N LEU A 238 -16.95 18.84 -2.57
CA LEU A 238 -16.51 19.40 -3.85
C LEU A 238 -15.64 18.42 -4.65
N LEU A 239 -15.87 17.12 -4.47
CA LEU A 239 -15.17 16.07 -5.20
C LEU A 239 -15.98 15.74 -6.45
N ASN A 240 -15.37 15.96 -7.62
CA ASN A 240 -15.94 15.58 -8.89
C ASN A 240 -15.69 14.10 -9.17
N PHE A 241 -16.60 13.48 -9.91
CA PHE A 241 -16.46 12.12 -10.40
C PHE A 241 -17.04 11.96 -11.80
N ALA A 242 -16.43 11.06 -12.55
CA ALA A 242 -16.93 10.52 -13.80
C ALA A 242 -17.31 9.05 -13.63
N VAL A 243 -17.91 8.45 -14.66
CA VAL A 243 -18.22 7.02 -14.65
C VAL A 243 -17.81 6.35 -15.95
N ASN A 244 -17.47 5.07 -15.85
CA ASN A 244 -17.41 4.15 -16.98
C ASN A 244 -18.17 2.86 -16.62
N ILE A 245 -18.81 2.25 -17.60
CA ILE A 245 -19.71 1.12 -17.47
C ILE A 245 -19.18 0.00 -18.36
N PHE A 246 -18.97 -1.16 -17.75
CA PHE A 246 -18.39 -2.34 -18.38
C PHE A 246 -19.33 -3.54 -18.23
N ASP A 247 -19.02 -4.60 -18.97
CA ASP A 247 -19.65 -5.92 -18.83
C ASP A 247 -21.18 -5.86 -18.97
N GLU A 248 -21.70 -5.08 -19.93
CA GLU A 248 -23.14 -4.92 -20.18
C GLU A 248 -23.88 -4.47 -18.91
N GLY A 249 -23.41 -3.39 -18.30
CA GLY A 249 -24.03 -2.81 -17.10
C GLY A 249 -23.82 -3.61 -15.81
N LYS A 250 -23.07 -4.72 -15.82
CA LYS A 250 -22.78 -5.53 -14.62
C LYS A 250 -21.65 -4.96 -13.77
N ARG A 251 -20.91 -3.97 -14.28
CA ARG A 251 -19.86 -3.24 -13.57
C ARG A 251 -19.93 -1.75 -13.88
N LEU A 252 -20.10 -0.96 -12.82
CA LEU A 252 -19.91 0.48 -12.84
C LEU A 252 -18.53 0.79 -12.25
N SER A 253 -17.78 1.70 -12.85
CA SER A 253 -16.54 2.25 -12.33
C SER A 253 -16.77 3.73 -12.05
N ILE A 254 -16.79 4.11 -10.77
CA ILE A 254 -16.87 5.51 -10.34
C ILE A 254 -15.46 6.05 -10.23
N ILE A 255 -15.15 7.08 -11.02
CA ILE A 255 -13.79 7.56 -11.22
C ILE A 255 -13.68 8.93 -10.57
N CYS A 256 -12.96 8.97 -9.45
CA CYS A 256 -12.49 10.18 -8.81
C CYS A 256 -10.99 10.03 -8.55
N GLU A 257 -10.31 11.16 -8.40
CA GLU A 257 -8.89 11.15 -8.10
C GLU A 257 -8.60 10.59 -6.69
N SER A 258 -7.47 9.92 -6.53
CA SER A 258 -6.98 9.45 -5.22
C SER A 258 -6.19 10.52 -4.46
N GLY A 259 -5.89 11.65 -5.10
CA GLY A 259 -5.13 12.78 -4.56
C GLY A 259 -5.06 13.94 -5.56
N ALA A 260 -4.59 15.11 -5.11
CA ALA A 260 -4.58 16.35 -5.90
C ALA A 260 -3.44 16.43 -6.94
N HIS A 261 -2.53 15.46 -6.93
CA HIS A 261 -1.28 15.49 -7.67
C HIS A 261 -1.50 15.42 -9.19
N GLY A 262 -2.33 14.49 -9.67
CA GLY A 262 -2.61 14.33 -11.10
C GLY A 262 -3.22 15.57 -11.76
N THR A 263 -4.11 16.28 -11.06
CA THR A 263 -4.68 17.55 -11.52
C THR A 263 -3.63 18.65 -11.64
N HIS A 264 -2.70 18.73 -10.68
CA HIS A 264 -1.56 19.66 -10.73
C HIS A 264 -0.64 19.36 -11.92
N VAL A 265 -0.31 18.08 -12.13
CA VAL A 265 0.49 17.57 -13.25
C VAL A 265 -0.17 17.88 -14.61
N ALA A 266 -1.48 17.65 -14.73
CA ALA A 266 -2.25 17.99 -15.92
C ALA A 266 -2.24 19.51 -16.20
N GLY A 267 -2.38 20.33 -15.15
CA GLY A 267 -2.30 21.78 -15.23
C GLY A 267 -0.96 22.27 -15.77
N ILE A 268 0.16 21.75 -15.25
CA ILE A 268 1.50 22.08 -15.77
C ILE A 268 1.62 21.70 -17.26
N THR A 269 1.16 20.50 -17.60
CA THR A 269 1.34 19.97 -18.96
C THR A 269 0.57 20.80 -19.99
N ALA A 270 -0.73 21.01 -19.77
CA ALA A 270 -1.63 21.52 -20.81
C ALA A 270 -2.80 22.36 -20.30
N GLY A 271 -2.75 22.92 -19.08
CA GLY A 271 -3.78 23.84 -18.59
C GLY A 271 -3.99 25.04 -19.53
N HIS A 272 -5.23 25.50 -19.68
CA HIS A 272 -5.59 26.61 -20.54
C HIS A 272 -6.57 27.57 -19.86
N PHE A 273 -6.10 28.79 -19.62
CA PHE A 273 -6.76 29.89 -18.95
C PHE A 273 -6.85 31.08 -19.93
N PRO A 274 -7.95 31.21 -20.69
CA PRO A 274 -8.13 32.27 -21.68
C PRO A 274 -7.95 33.68 -21.10
N ASP A 275 -8.49 33.90 -19.90
CA ASP A 275 -8.47 35.20 -19.22
C ASP A 275 -7.15 35.47 -18.46
N HIS A 276 -6.34 34.42 -18.25
CA HIS A 276 -5.07 34.46 -17.53
C HIS A 276 -3.99 33.62 -18.23
N PRO A 277 -3.53 34.01 -19.44
CA PRO A 277 -2.59 33.20 -20.22
C PRO A 277 -1.25 32.91 -19.54
N GLU A 278 -0.86 33.72 -18.55
CA GLU A 278 0.30 33.49 -17.69
C GLU A 278 0.18 32.20 -16.85
N GLN A 279 -1.05 31.73 -16.60
CA GLN A 279 -1.34 30.50 -15.86
C GLN A 279 -1.48 29.26 -16.77
N ASN A 280 -1.46 29.45 -18.10
CA ASN A 280 -1.48 28.33 -19.04
C ASN A 280 -0.36 27.34 -18.70
N GLY A 281 -0.61 26.04 -18.86
CA GLY A 281 0.45 25.03 -18.89
C GLY A 281 1.40 25.25 -20.08
N ILE A 282 2.34 24.31 -20.25
CA ILE A 282 3.34 24.42 -21.33
C ILE A 282 2.69 24.31 -22.71
N ALA A 283 1.74 23.36 -22.90
CA ALA A 283 1.06 23.10 -24.17
C ALA A 283 -0.46 23.28 -24.07
N PRO A 284 -0.98 24.53 -24.02
CA PRO A 284 -2.41 24.79 -23.84
C PRO A 284 -3.31 24.32 -25.00
N GLY A 285 -2.76 23.96 -26.17
CA GLY A 285 -3.50 23.35 -27.28
C GLY A 285 -3.68 21.83 -27.18
N ALA A 286 -2.92 21.14 -26.32
CA ALA A 286 -2.97 19.68 -26.24
C ALA A 286 -4.22 19.16 -25.50
N GLN A 287 -4.69 17.97 -25.88
CA GLN A 287 -5.79 17.27 -25.19
C GLN A 287 -5.25 16.21 -24.21
N ILE A 288 -6.04 15.90 -23.18
CA ILE A 288 -5.65 15.04 -22.06
C ILE A 288 -6.55 13.80 -22.00
N VAL A 289 -5.91 12.65 -21.77
CA VAL A 289 -6.54 11.43 -21.24
C VAL A 289 -6.09 11.23 -19.81
N SER A 290 -7.01 11.29 -18.86
CA SER A 290 -6.72 11.05 -17.45
C SER A 290 -6.67 9.55 -17.16
N VAL A 291 -5.52 9.04 -16.72
CA VAL A 291 -5.37 7.64 -16.33
C VAL A 291 -4.98 7.59 -14.85
N LYS A 292 -5.95 7.24 -14.01
CA LYS A 292 -5.70 7.00 -12.59
C LYS A 292 -5.01 5.65 -12.42
N ILE A 293 -3.72 5.68 -12.12
CA ILE A 293 -2.91 4.51 -11.76
C ILE A 293 -2.70 4.39 -10.25
N GLY A 294 -2.86 5.50 -9.51
CA GLY A 294 -2.83 5.55 -8.05
C GLY A 294 -4.09 4.93 -7.44
N ASP A 295 -3.92 3.90 -6.61
CA ASP A 295 -5.04 3.20 -6.00
C ASP A 295 -5.43 3.84 -4.67
N SER A 296 -6.69 4.29 -4.55
CA SER A 296 -7.20 4.94 -3.32
C SER A 296 -7.11 4.03 -2.10
N ARG A 297 -7.10 2.70 -2.29
CA ARG A 297 -6.95 1.71 -1.20
C ARG A 297 -5.52 1.61 -0.69
N LEU A 298 -4.54 2.08 -1.46
CA LEU A 298 -3.11 2.09 -1.16
C LEU A 298 -2.59 3.50 -0.85
N GLY A 299 -3.48 4.45 -0.56
CA GLY A 299 -3.09 5.85 -0.33
C GLY A 299 -2.56 6.56 -1.59
N GLY A 300 -2.89 6.06 -2.77
CA GLY A 300 -2.46 6.63 -4.05
C GLY A 300 -1.19 6.01 -4.64
N MET A 301 -0.66 4.92 -4.08
CA MET A 301 0.44 4.18 -4.72
C MET A 301 -0.01 3.60 -6.07
N GLU A 302 0.87 3.61 -7.07
CA GLU A 302 0.59 3.00 -8.36
C GLU A 302 0.49 1.47 -8.25
N THR A 303 -0.27 0.86 -9.17
CA THR A 303 -0.44 -0.59 -9.24
C THR A 303 -0.13 -1.11 -10.62
N GLY A 304 0.36 -2.35 -10.70
CA GLY A 304 0.56 -3.02 -11.99
C GLY A 304 -0.72 -3.09 -12.84
N ALA A 305 -1.89 -3.28 -12.20
CA ALA A 305 -3.18 -3.26 -12.89
C ALA A 305 -3.48 -1.88 -13.50
N GLY A 306 -3.25 -0.82 -12.73
CA GLY A 306 -3.40 0.56 -13.18
C GLY A 306 -2.54 0.86 -14.40
N LEU A 307 -1.27 0.48 -14.35
CA LEU A 307 -0.32 0.68 -15.43
C LEU A 307 -0.74 -0.07 -16.70
N VAL A 308 -1.05 -1.37 -16.59
CA VAL A 308 -1.43 -2.21 -17.74
C VAL A 308 -2.71 -1.71 -18.43
N ARG A 309 -3.75 -1.35 -17.66
CA ARG A 309 -4.98 -0.78 -18.22
C ARG A 309 -4.76 0.62 -18.79
N GLY A 310 -3.84 1.39 -18.22
CA GLY A 310 -3.40 2.67 -18.77
C GLY A 310 -2.81 2.53 -20.17
N LEU A 311 -1.95 1.53 -20.42
CA LEU A 311 -1.37 1.30 -21.75
C LEU A 311 -2.44 1.01 -22.81
N ARG A 312 -3.51 0.32 -22.41
CA ARG A 312 -4.66 0.12 -23.29
C ARG A 312 -5.38 1.44 -23.59
N ALA A 313 -5.65 2.25 -22.56
CA ALA A 313 -6.30 3.55 -22.72
C ALA A 313 -5.51 4.48 -23.67
N VAL A 314 -4.18 4.42 -23.63
CA VAL A 314 -3.28 5.14 -24.55
C VAL A 314 -3.53 4.75 -26.01
N ILE A 315 -3.60 3.45 -26.30
CA ILE A 315 -3.82 2.97 -27.68
C ILE A 315 -5.24 3.29 -28.14
N GLU A 316 -6.24 3.07 -27.28
CA GLU A 316 -7.65 3.33 -27.61
C GLU A 316 -7.95 4.80 -27.87
N ASN A 317 -7.21 5.71 -27.24
CA ASN A 317 -7.36 7.16 -27.41
C ASN A 317 -6.32 7.76 -28.39
N HIS A 318 -5.50 6.92 -29.02
CA HIS A 318 -4.44 7.37 -29.95
C HIS A 318 -3.52 8.44 -29.33
N CYS A 319 -3.13 8.27 -28.06
CA CYS A 319 -2.26 9.23 -27.41
C CYS A 319 -0.87 9.22 -28.05
N ASP A 320 -0.30 10.41 -28.25
CA ASP A 320 1.07 10.59 -28.74
C ASP A 320 2.10 10.50 -27.61
N LEU A 321 1.68 10.96 -26.42
CA LEU A 321 2.55 11.17 -25.27
C LEU A 321 1.95 10.51 -24.02
N ILE A 322 2.85 10.04 -23.14
CA ILE A 322 2.53 9.73 -21.75
C ILE A 322 3.39 10.60 -20.86
N ASN A 323 2.77 11.26 -19.88
CA ASN A 323 3.47 11.74 -18.69
C ASN A 323 3.19 10.79 -17.52
N MET A 324 4.24 10.32 -16.85
CA MET A 324 4.13 9.56 -15.61
C MET A 324 5.02 10.15 -14.52
N SER A 325 4.39 10.72 -13.50
CA SER A 325 5.06 11.36 -12.36
C SER A 325 5.11 10.45 -11.14
N TYR A 326 5.42 9.17 -11.39
CA TYR A 326 5.47 8.06 -10.43
C TYR A 326 6.73 7.22 -10.64
N GLY A 327 7.17 6.53 -9.59
CA GLY A 327 8.26 5.58 -9.70
C GLY A 327 8.74 5.00 -8.38
N GLU A 328 9.38 3.84 -8.46
CA GLU A 328 9.92 3.09 -7.33
C GLU A 328 11.34 2.58 -7.63
N PRO A 329 12.14 2.23 -6.61
CA PRO A 329 13.42 1.58 -6.82
C PRO A 329 13.26 0.27 -7.58
N THR A 330 14.34 -0.15 -8.22
CA THR A 330 14.44 -1.45 -8.89
C THR A 330 15.71 -2.18 -8.46
N THR A 331 15.69 -3.50 -8.53
CA THR A 331 16.83 -4.39 -8.35
C THR A 331 17.53 -4.70 -9.67
N THR A 332 16.79 -4.72 -10.78
CA THR A 332 17.29 -5.07 -12.12
C THR A 332 16.79 -4.06 -13.18
N PRO A 333 17.57 -3.00 -13.46
CA PRO A 333 17.22 -2.01 -14.46
C PRO A 333 16.89 -2.62 -15.83
N ASN A 334 15.95 -2.00 -16.54
CA ASN A 334 15.54 -2.35 -17.90
C ASN A 334 15.03 -3.80 -18.07
N ARG A 335 14.50 -4.41 -17.00
CA ARG A 335 13.89 -5.75 -16.98
C ARG A 335 12.55 -5.73 -16.27
N GLY A 336 11.76 -6.79 -16.48
CA GLY A 336 10.45 -6.99 -15.84
C GLY A 336 9.30 -6.85 -16.81
N ARG A 337 8.14 -7.38 -16.42
CA ARG A 337 6.99 -7.51 -17.32
C ARG A 337 6.40 -6.15 -17.71
N LEU A 338 6.33 -5.22 -16.78
CA LEU A 338 5.84 -3.87 -17.06
C LEU A 338 6.79 -3.12 -18.01
N VAL A 339 8.10 -3.23 -17.77
CA VAL A 339 9.14 -2.65 -18.62
C VAL A 339 9.08 -3.17 -20.06
N GLU A 340 8.85 -4.47 -20.25
CA GLU A 340 8.62 -5.07 -21.57
C GLU A 340 7.40 -4.46 -22.28
N LEU A 341 6.29 -4.24 -21.55
CA LEU A 341 5.06 -3.67 -22.11
C LEU A 341 5.24 -2.18 -22.45
N PHE A 342 5.97 -1.42 -21.63
CA PHE A 342 6.30 -0.03 -21.92
C PHE A 342 7.17 0.09 -23.16
N SER A 343 8.19 -0.76 -23.27
CA SER A 343 9.06 -0.80 -24.46
C SER A 343 8.27 -1.22 -25.70
N GLU A 344 7.37 -2.21 -25.59
CA GLU A 344 6.47 -2.59 -26.68
C GLU A 344 5.59 -1.43 -27.14
N LEU A 345 5.06 -0.63 -26.21
CA LEU A 345 4.24 0.53 -26.53
C LEU A 345 5.04 1.58 -27.32
N VAL A 346 6.22 1.95 -26.84
CA VAL A 346 7.09 2.94 -27.50
C VAL A 346 7.54 2.43 -28.86
N ASP A 347 8.04 1.20 -28.94
CA ASP A 347 8.68 0.65 -30.14
C ASP A 347 7.69 0.32 -31.25
N LYS A 348 6.47 -0.13 -30.92
CA LYS A 348 5.46 -0.54 -31.92
C LYS A 348 4.42 0.51 -32.22
N HIS A 349 4.03 1.32 -31.22
CA HIS A 349 2.95 2.29 -31.37
C HIS A 349 3.47 3.73 -31.50
N GLY A 350 4.79 3.96 -31.41
CA GLY A 350 5.38 5.28 -31.63
C GLY A 350 5.03 6.30 -30.55
N VAL A 351 4.54 5.85 -29.38
CA VAL A 351 4.19 6.71 -28.26
C VAL A 351 5.47 7.17 -27.57
N ILE A 352 5.58 8.46 -27.28
CA ILE A 352 6.68 9.00 -26.50
C ILE A 352 6.31 8.95 -25.02
N PHE A 353 7.13 8.28 -24.22
CA PHE A 353 6.90 8.11 -22.79
C PHE A 353 7.89 8.96 -22.00
N VAL A 354 7.38 9.98 -21.30
CA VAL A 354 8.14 10.85 -20.39
C VAL A 354 7.81 10.50 -18.95
N ALA A 355 8.84 10.32 -18.11
CA ALA A 355 8.64 10.03 -16.69
C ALA A 355 9.72 10.67 -15.81
N SER A 356 9.35 10.91 -14.55
CA SER A 356 10.27 11.45 -13.53
C SER A 356 11.43 10.50 -13.24
N ALA A 357 12.66 11.04 -13.10
CA ALA A 357 13.85 10.24 -12.76
C ALA A 357 13.89 9.79 -11.28
N GLY A 358 13.18 10.49 -10.39
CA GLY A 358 13.04 10.18 -8.97
C GLY A 358 13.51 11.29 -8.02
N ASN A 359 13.11 11.19 -6.75
CA ASN A 359 13.40 12.17 -5.68
C ASN A 359 14.29 11.58 -4.56
N ALA A 360 15.13 10.61 -4.92
CA ALA A 360 15.92 9.83 -3.98
C ALA A 360 17.38 10.28 -3.88
N GLY A 361 17.79 11.40 -4.49
CA GLY A 361 19.14 11.94 -4.32
C GLY A 361 19.42 12.48 -2.90
N PRO A 362 20.64 12.99 -2.65
CA PRO A 362 21.67 13.33 -3.63
C PRO A 362 22.65 12.19 -3.99
N ALA A 363 22.68 11.04 -3.34
CA ALA A 363 23.65 9.98 -3.69
C ALA A 363 23.48 9.47 -5.14
N LEU A 364 24.54 8.89 -5.71
CA LEU A 364 24.48 8.22 -7.02
C LEU A 364 23.66 6.93 -6.95
N SER A 365 23.24 6.43 -8.12
CA SER A 365 22.45 5.20 -8.25
C SER A 365 21.11 5.24 -7.53
N THR A 366 20.50 6.42 -7.51
CA THR A 366 19.20 6.70 -6.86
C THR A 366 18.07 6.92 -7.86
N VAL A 367 18.35 6.86 -9.17
CA VAL A 367 17.32 6.86 -10.23
C VAL A 367 16.40 5.64 -10.11
N GLY A 368 15.10 5.89 -10.23
CA GLY A 368 14.04 4.88 -10.05
C GLY A 368 13.46 4.36 -11.36
N ALA A 369 12.75 3.24 -11.29
CA ALA A 369 11.88 2.76 -12.35
C ALA A 369 10.53 3.50 -12.34
N PRO A 370 9.89 3.70 -13.50
CA PRO A 370 10.35 3.27 -14.80
C PRO A 370 11.22 4.33 -15.50
N GLY A 371 11.13 5.61 -15.09
CA GLY A 371 11.72 6.74 -15.81
C GLY A 371 13.24 6.72 -15.91
N GLY A 372 13.93 6.42 -14.81
CA GLY A 372 15.39 6.44 -14.76
C GLY A 372 16.08 5.13 -15.12
N THR A 373 15.32 4.05 -15.35
CA THR A 373 15.89 2.69 -15.50
C THR A 373 15.38 1.94 -16.72
N THR A 374 14.50 2.51 -17.52
CA THR A 374 13.95 1.89 -18.75
C THR A 374 14.43 2.65 -19.99
N SER A 375 15.10 1.97 -20.93
CA SER A 375 15.65 2.62 -22.14
C SER A 375 14.59 3.22 -23.05
N ALA A 376 13.37 2.69 -23.05
CA ALA A 376 12.28 3.19 -23.89
C ALA A 376 11.64 4.49 -23.36
N ILE A 377 11.91 4.87 -22.12
CA ILE A 377 11.30 6.03 -21.44
C ILE A 377 12.31 7.16 -21.32
N ILE A 378 11.85 8.41 -21.44
CA ILE A 378 12.67 9.62 -21.26
C ILE A 378 12.62 9.99 -19.77
N GLY A 379 13.75 9.81 -19.08
CA GLY A 379 13.90 10.13 -17.66
C GLY A 379 14.22 11.60 -17.42
N VAL A 380 13.45 12.28 -16.55
CA VAL A 380 13.55 13.73 -16.33
C VAL A 380 14.02 14.10 -14.92
N GLY A 381 15.15 14.80 -14.81
CA GLY A 381 15.66 15.38 -13.55
C GLY A 381 15.04 16.75 -13.23
N ALA A 382 15.14 17.19 -11.97
CA ALA A 382 14.49 18.42 -11.48
C ALA A 382 15.44 19.62 -11.29
N PHE A 383 15.17 20.70 -12.04
CA PHE A 383 15.86 21.99 -12.01
C PHE A 383 15.09 23.04 -11.21
N VAL A 384 15.79 23.96 -10.55
CA VAL A 384 15.19 25.16 -9.94
C VAL A 384 15.81 26.42 -10.53
N SER A 385 14.98 27.33 -11.05
CA SER A 385 15.40 28.60 -11.64
C SER A 385 15.38 29.76 -10.62
N PRO A 386 16.16 30.84 -10.84
CA PRO A 386 16.07 32.04 -10.02
C PRO A 386 14.65 32.63 -9.92
N GLU A 387 13.86 32.53 -11.00
CA GLU A 387 12.49 33.01 -11.09
C GLU A 387 11.55 32.20 -10.20
N MET A 388 11.68 30.86 -10.21
CA MET A 388 10.96 29.97 -9.31
C MET A 388 11.31 30.26 -7.84
N MET A 389 12.58 30.50 -7.52
CA MET A 389 13.01 30.81 -6.15
C MET A 389 12.30 32.05 -5.58
N ALA A 390 12.05 33.05 -6.42
CA ALA A 390 11.33 34.26 -6.04
C ALA A 390 9.82 34.02 -5.93
N ALA A 391 9.19 33.47 -6.98
CA ALA A 391 7.73 33.33 -7.06
C ALA A 391 7.17 32.25 -6.13
N GLU A 392 7.85 31.10 -6.04
CA GLU A 392 7.32 29.93 -5.37
C GLU A 392 7.80 29.80 -3.91
N TYR A 393 9.02 30.23 -3.60
CA TYR A 393 9.66 29.92 -2.32
C TYR A 393 9.86 31.14 -1.42
N THR A 394 9.55 32.35 -1.89
CA THR A 394 9.78 33.60 -1.14
C THR A 394 11.24 33.68 -0.64
N LEU A 395 12.18 33.19 -1.45
CA LEU A 395 13.57 33.06 -1.03
C LEU A 395 14.19 34.47 -0.89
N ARG A 396 14.85 34.74 0.24
CA ARG A 396 15.43 36.06 0.55
C ARG A 396 16.48 36.55 -0.46
N LYS A 397 17.06 35.63 -1.24
CA LYS A 397 18.07 35.91 -2.27
C LYS A 397 17.88 34.92 -3.41
N GLN A 398 17.85 35.41 -4.65
CA GLN A 398 17.90 34.56 -5.84
C GLN A 398 19.31 34.01 -6.02
N LEU A 399 19.41 32.74 -6.36
CA LEU A 399 20.65 32.05 -6.67
C LEU A 399 20.66 31.64 -8.15
N PRO A 400 21.84 31.38 -8.74
CA PRO A 400 21.91 30.79 -10.08
C PRO A 400 21.09 29.51 -10.18
N GLY A 401 20.59 29.22 -11.39
CA GLY A 401 19.83 27.99 -11.64
C GLY A 401 20.66 26.75 -11.30
N MET A 402 20.04 25.79 -10.60
CA MET A 402 20.75 24.65 -10.01
C MET A 402 19.84 23.41 -9.92
N PRO A 403 20.37 22.21 -9.63
CA PRO A 403 19.55 21.05 -9.33
C PRO A 403 18.92 21.14 -7.94
N TYR A 404 17.69 20.65 -7.81
CA TYR A 404 17.18 20.34 -6.48
C TYR A 404 18.06 19.26 -5.84
N THR A 405 18.45 19.45 -4.57
CA THR A 405 19.35 18.50 -3.89
C THR A 405 18.82 17.07 -3.84
N TRP A 406 17.50 16.89 -3.78
CA TRP A 406 16.84 15.59 -3.73
C TRP A 406 16.62 14.94 -5.11
N THR A 407 16.90 15.61 -6.24
CA THR A 407 16.75 14.97 -7.56
C THR A 407 17.61 13.70 -7.61
N SER A 408 17.01 12.58 -8.02
CA SER A 408 17.74 11.33 -8.19
C SER A 408 18.84 11.47 -9.22
N ARG A 409 19.91 10.69 -9.06
CA ARG A 409 21.11 10.75 -9.89
C ARG A 409 21.53 9.37 -10.36
N GLY A 410 22.01 9.33 -11.59
CA GLY A 410 22.69 8.16 -12.15
C GLY A 410 24.05 7.89 -11.48
N PRO A 411 24.84 6.95 -12.03
CA PRO A 411 24.40 5.95 -12.99
C PRO A 411 23.52 4.87 -12.34
N THR A 412 22.73 4.17 -13.13
CA THR A 412 22.02 2.94 -12.76
C THR A 412 23.01 1.81 -12.47
N PHE A 413 22.54 0.72 -11.88
CA PHE A 413 23.39 -0.45 -11.60
C PHE A 413 23.98 -1.13 -12.84
N ASP A 414 23.37 -0.93 -14.01
CA ASP A 414 23.86 -1.42 -15.30
C ASP A 414 24.60 -0.34 -16.11
N GLY A 415 25.01 0.75 -15.44
CA GLY A 415 25.89 1.80 -15.96
C GLY A 415 25.23 2.88 -16.80
N ASP A 416 23.93 2.82 -17.05
CA ASP A 416 23.21 3.89 -17.74
C ASP A 416 23.18 5.17 -16.88
N LEU A 417 23.10 6.34 -17.50
CA LEU A 417 22.98 7.58 -16.74
C LEU A 417 21.58 7.72 -16.10
N GLY A 418 20.55 7.15 -16.75
CA GLY A 418 19.17 7.17 -16.29
C GLY A 418 18.44 8.52 -16.39
N VAL A 419 19.17 9.63 -16.33
CA VAL A 419 18.63 10.97 -16.62
C VAL A 419 18.91 11.32 -18.08
N ASP A 420 17.84 11.41 -18.89
CA ASP A 420 17.96 11.77 -20.31
C ASP A 420 17.95 13.29 -20.53
N ILE A 421 17.20 14.03 -19.70
CA ILE A 421 17.04 15.49 -19.81
C ILE A 421 16.70 16.11 -18.45
N PHE A 422 16.82 17.42 -18.39
CA PHE A 422 16.52 18.24 -17.22
C PHE A 422 15.38 19.22 -17.50
N ALA A 423 14.48 19.43 -16.53
CA ALA A 423 13.37 20.38 -16.65
C ALA A 423 13.01 21.01 -15.28
N PRO A 424 12.35 22.19 -15.25
CA PRO A 424 11.90 22.84 -14.02
C PRO A 424 11.05 21.93 -13.12
N GLY A 425 11.47 21.74 -11.88
CA GLY A 425 10.88 20.79 -10.91
C GLY A 425 9.91 21.39 -9.90
N GLY A 426 9.39 22.59 -10.15
CA GLY A 426 8.43 23.31 -9.32
C GLY A 426 7.43 24.05 -10.20
N ALA A 427 6.22 24.24 -9.68
CA ALA A 427 5.20 25.08 -10.29
C ALA A 427 4.07 25.37 -9.29
N ILE A 428 3.39 26.48 -9.51
CA ILE A 428 2.07 26.77 -8.96
C ILE A 428 1.04 26.47 -10.06
N ALA A 429 0.25 25.42 -9.87
CA ALA A 429 -0.68 24.92 -10.89
C ALA A 429 -2.05 24.59 -10.26
N PRO A 430 -3.12 24.47 -11.06
CA PRO A 430 -4.46 24.20 -10.54
C PRO A 430 -4.52 22.88 -9.76
N VAL A 431 -5.42 22.85 -8.77
CA VAL A 431 -5.73 21.66 -7.98
C VAL A 431 -7.24 21.46 -7.89
N PRO A 432 -7.70 20.28 -7.45
CA PRO A 432 -9.13 19.98 -7.43
C PRO A 432 -9.93 20.79 -6.42
N GLY A 433 -11.21 20.99 -6.68
CA GLY A 433 -12.11 21.76 -5.81
C GLY A 433 -12.20 21.24 -4.37
N TRP A 434 -12.11 19.92 -4.16
CA TRP A 434 -12.15 19.33 -2.82
C TRP A 434 -11.00 19.78 -1.92
N THR A 435 -9.92 20.31 -2.48
CA THR A 435 -8.80 20.88 -1.71
C THR A 435 -9.13 22.23 -1.07
N LEU A 436 -10.21 22.89 -1.50
CA LEU A 436 -10.58 24.27 -1.16
C LEU A 436 -9.54 25.31 -1.58
N GLN A 437 -8.77 25.02 -2.63
CA GLN A 437 -7.76 25.91 -3.20
C GLN A 437 -7.89 25.94 -4.72
N GLY A 438 -7.65 27.10 -5.35
CA GLY A 438 -7.65 27.21 -6.82
C GLY A 438 -6.37 26.70 -7.47
N SER A 439 -5.23 26.83 -6.76
CA SER A 439 -3.91 26.37 -7.20
C SER A 439 -3.01 26.07 -5.99
N MET A 440 -2.02 25.21 -6.17
CA MET A 440 -1.01 24.89 -5.15
C MET A 440 0.39 24.94 -5.73
N ARG A 441 1.36 25.28 -4.87
CA ARG A 441 2.77 25.03 -5.14
C ARG A 441 3.10 23.56 -4.85
N MET A 442 3.64 22.85 -5.83
CA MET A 442 4.25 21.53 -5.62
C MET A 442 5.65 21.50 -6.22
N ASN A 443 6.51 20.62 -5.69
CA ASN A 443 7.85 20.39 -6.22
C ASN A 443 8.21 18.91 -6.21
N GLY A 444 9.04 18.51 -7.18
CA GLY A 444 9.37 17.13 -7.45
C GLY A 444 9.91 16.95 -8.87
N THR A 445 10.64 15.87 -9.14
CA THR A 445 10.80 15.38 -10.53
C THR A 445 9.43 15.09 -11.16
N SER A 446 8.41 14.88 -10.32
CA SER A 446 6.99 14.84 -10.66
C SER A 446 6.43 16.11 -11.32
N MET A 447 7.04 17.28 -11.12
CA MET A 447 6.71 18.54 -11.82
C MET A 447 7.63 18.78 -13.02
N ALA A 448 8.86 18.26 -12.98
CA ALA A 448 9.78 18.30 -14.12
C ALA A 448 9.29 17.46 -15.30
N SER A 449 8.76 16.26 -15.02
CA SER A 449 8.18 15.37 -16.03
C SER A 449 7.06 16.03 -16.86
N PRO A 450 5.99 16.62 -16.26
CA PRO A 450 4.94 17.27 -17.04
C PRO A 450 5.41 18.54 -17.76
N ASN A 451 6.38 19.27 -17.20
CA ASN A 451 7.00 20.40 -17.89
C ASN A 451 7.72 19.95 -19.17
N ALA A 452 8.53 18.90 -19.08
CA ALA A 452 9.18 18.28 -20.22
C ALA A 452 8.16 17.69 -21.21
N CYS A 453 7.14 16.98 -20.72
CA CYS A 453 6.10 16.37 -21.56
C CYS A 453 5.30 17.42 -22.34
N GLY A 454 4.91 18.51 -21.69
CA GLY A 454 4.28 19.64 -22.36
C GLY A 454 5.21 20.32 -23.38
N SER A 455 6.51 20.43 -23.08
CA SER A 455 7.49 20.91 -24.05
C SER A 455 7.55 20.00 -25.29
N VAL A 456 7.59 18.67 -25.10
CA VAL A 456 7.53 17.71 -26.20
C VAL A 456 6.22 17.84 -27.00
N ALA A 457 5.09 18.12 -26.34
CA ALA A 457 3.83 18.35 -27.04
C ALA A 457 3.86 19.57 -27.97
N LEU A 458 4.53 20.66 -27.58
CA LEU A 458 4.77 21.81 -28.47
C LEU A 458 5.55 21.40 -29.73
N LEU A 459 6.63 20.65 -29.51
CA LEU A 459 7.46 20.13 -30.60
C LEU A 459 6.67 19.23 -31.55
N LEU A 460 5.89 18.28 -31.03
CA LEU A 460 5.06 17.39 -31.83
C LEU A 460 3.97 18.13 -32.60
N SER A 461 3.37 19.17 -31.99
CA SER A 461 2.37 20.01 -32.66
C SER A 461 2.95 20.65 -33.92
N GLY A 462 4.16 21.22 -33.83
CA GLY A 462 4.87 21.75 -34.99
C GLY A 462 5.30 20.69 -36.01
N MET A 463 5.80 19.53 -35.56
CA MET A 463 6.15 18.42 -36.47
C MET A 463 4.93 17.94 -37.28
N LYS A 464 3.78 17.79 -36.62
CA LYS A 464 2.52 17.41 -37.27
C LYS A 464 2.03 18.48 -38.23
N ALA A 465 2.06 19.75 -37.82
CA ALA A 465 1.64 20.87 -38.67
C ALA A 465 2.47 20.94 -39.97
N ASN A 466 3.78 20.66 -39.88
CA ASN A 466 4.68 20.67 -41.02
C ASN A 466 4.76 19.35 -41.78
N SER A 467 4.04 18.30 -41.35
CA SER A 467 4.16 16.93 -41.88
C SER A 467 5.59 16.38 -41.87
N THR A 468 6.39 16.80 -40.89
CA THR A 468 7.77 16.34 -40.70
C THR A 468 7.76 14.98 -40.00
N PRO A 469 8.41 13.93 -40.54
CA PRO A 469 8.43 12.62 -39.91
C PRO A 469 9.23 12.65 -38.61
N TYR A 470 8.69 12.03 -37.57
CA TYR A 470 9.33 11.89 -36.27
C TYR A 470 9.09 10.50 -35.69
N SER A 471 9.95 10.11 -34.74
CA SER A 471 9.80 8.91 -33.93
C SER A 471 10.16 9.21 -32.48
N PRO A 472 9.82 8.32 -31.52
CA PRO A 472 10.25 8.52 -30.13
C PRO A 472 11.76 8.68 -29.96
N TYR A 473 12.53 8.06 -30.85
CA TYR A 473 13.99 8.06 -30.80
C TYR A 473 14.57 9.33 -31.41
N SER A 474 14.02 9.82 -32.52
CA SER A 474 14.46 11.09 -33.11
C SER A 474 14.17 12.25 -32.15
N VAL A 475 12.99 12.26 -31.52
CA VAL A 475 12.63 13.27 -30.52
C VAL A 475 13.57 13.21 -29.32
N ARG A 476 13.81 12.02 -28.75
CA ARG A 476 14.79 11.87 -27.66
C ARG A 476 16.17 12.37 -28.07
N ARG A 477 16.67 11.98 -29.25
CA ARG A 477 17.99 12.39 -29.73
C ARG A 477 18.10 13.90 -29.86
N ALA A 478 17.11 14.56 -30.46
CA ALA A 478 17.08 16.00 -30.60
C ALA A 478 17.07 16.74 -29.27
N LEU A 479 16.26 16.29 -28.30
CA LEU A 479 16.25 16.84 -26.95
C LEU A 479 17.63 16.74 -26.29
N LYS A 480 18.29 15.57 -26.38
CA LYS A 480 19.61 15.34 -25.78
C LYS A 480 20.71 16.16 -26.47
N ASN A 481 20.66 16.29 -27.80
CA ASN A 481 21.70 17.00 -28.56
C ASN A 481 21.58 18.53 -28.49
N THR A 482 20.40 19.06 -28.14
CA THR A 482 20.17 20.51 -28.07
C THR A 482 20.02 21.06 -26.65
N ALA A 483 20.03 20.19 -25.65
CA ALA A 483 19.92 20.56 -24.24
C ALA A 483 21.01 21.56 -23.83
N ARG A 484 20.65 22.52 -22.98
CA ARG A 484 21.55 23.50 -22.40
C ARG A 484 22.16 22.98 -21.10
N ARG A 485 23.45 22.72 -21.09
CA ARG A 485 24.21 22.36 -19.89
C ARG A 485 24.11 23.45 -18.81
N ILE A 486 23.97 23.01 -17.56
CA ILE A 486 23.97 23.85 -16.36
C ILE A 486 25.30 23.59 -15.63
N ASP A 487 26.18 24.59 -15.60
CA ASP A 487 27.54 24.43 -15.07
C ASP A 487 27.56 24.11 -13.57
N ALA A 488 26.58 24.62 -12.82
CA ALA A 488 26.43 24.34 -11.38
C ALA A 488 25.86 22.94 -11.08
N ALA A 489 25.50 22.14 -12.09
CA ALA A 489 24.94 20.81 -11.92
C ALA A 489 25.94 19.72 -12.32
N ASP A 490 26.00 18.63 -11.55
CA ASP A 490 26.73 17.44 -11.95
C ASP A 490 26.01 16.70 -13.10
N VAL A 491 26.75 15.98 -13.94
CA VAL A 491 26.20 15.26 -15.10
C VAL A 491 25.19 14.18 -14.69
N PHE A 492 25.34 13.60 -13.50
CA PHE A 492 24.46 12.56 -12.99
C PHE A 492 23.06 13.08 -12.64
N ALA A 493 22.92 14.39 -12.36
CA ALA A 493 21.65 15.06 -12.07
C ALA A 493 20.96 15.61 -13.32
N GLN A 494 21.72 16.16 -14.26
CA GLN A 494 21.18 16.92 -15.40
C GLN A 494 21.18 16.13 -16.72
N GLY A 495 21.91 15.03 -16.81
CA GLY A 495 22.13 14.35 -18.08
C GLY A 495 22.87 15.28 -19.07
N PRO A 496 22.43 15.34 -20.33
CA PRO A 496 22.90 16.32 -21.32
C PRO A 496 22.53 17.78 -21.00
N GLY A 497 21.56 18.03 -20.11
CA GLY A 497 21.20 19.38 -19.65
C GLY A 497 19.70 19.70 -19.73
N LEU A 498 19.40 21.00 -19.57
CA LEU A 498 18.05 21.56 -19.58
C LEU A 498 17.45 21.58 -21.00
N VAL A 499 16.22 21.08 -21.15
CA VAL A 499 15.48 21.08 -22.42
C VAL A 499 15.48 22.47 -23.07
N GLN A 500 15.65 22.54 -24.40
CA GLN A 500 15.50 23.76 -25.20
C GLN A 500 14.64 23.45 -26.44
N ILE A 501 13.34 23.73 -26.34
CA ILE A 501 12.38 23.21 -27.33
C ILE A 501 12.47 23.89 -28.70
N ASP A 502 12.81 25.18 -28.71
CA ASP A 502 13.10 25.95 -29.91
C ASP A 502 14.24 25.32 -30.72
N ARG A 503 15.34 24.99 -30.05
CA ARG A 503 16.51 24.35 -30.69
C ARG A 503 16.21 22.91 -31.10
N ALA A 504 15.49 22.16 -30.28
CA ALA A 504 15.11 20.78 -30.61
C ALA A 504 14.22 20.70 -31.86
N PHE A 505 13.33 21.67 -32.05
CA PHE A 505 12.48 21.78 -33.24
C PHE A 505 13.30 22.06 -34.51
N ASP A 506 14.22 23.01 -34.44
CA ASP A 506 15.10 23.34 -35.57
C ASP A 506 15.98 22.13 -35.94
N HIS A 507 16.54 21.43 -34.95
CA HIS A 507 17.36 20.21 -35.15
C HIS A 507 16.56 19.07 -35.81
N LEU A 508 15.35 18.78 -35.31
CA LEU A 508 14.49 17.76 -35.92
C LEU A 508 14.12 18.08 -37.36
N THR A 509 13.73 19.33 -37.61
CA THR A 509 13.35 19.79 -38.95
C THR A 509 14.51 19.62 -39.94
N ALA A 510 15.74 19.94 -39.52
CA ALA A 510 16.93 19.85 -40.35
C ALA A 510 17.31 18.40 -40.71
N HIS A 511 17.04 17.44 -39.83
CA HIS A 511 17.59 16.09 -39.95
C HIS A 511 16.56 14.96 -40.08
N ALA A 512 15.26 15.25 -40.08
CA ALA A 512 14.20 14.24 -40.07
C ALA A 512 14.31 13.15 -41.16
N ALA A 513 14.82 13.51 -42.35
CA ALA A 513 14.99 12.61 -43.49
C ALA A 513 16.35 11.86 -43.49
N ALA A 514 17.24 12.16 -42.54
CA ALA A 514 18.56 11.56 -42.49
C ALA A 514 18.50 10.05 -42.18
N VAL A 515 19.44 9.29 -42.75
CA VAL A 515 19.50 7.84 -42.55
C VAL A 515 19.69 7.53 -41.06
N GLY A 516 18.86 6.60 -40.56
CA GLY A 516 18.87 6.18 -39.17
C GLY A 516 18.25 7.17 -38.18
N GLU A 517 17.78 8.34 -38.61
CA GLU A 517 17.22 9.34 -37.69
C GLU A 517 16.00 8.79 -36.96
N GLN A 518 15.14 8.10 -37.70
CA GLN A 518 13.90 7.53 -37.21
C GLN A 518 14.10 6.21 -36.43
N LEU A 519 15.33 5.66 -36.41
CA LEU A 519 15.65 4.38 -35.77
C LEU A 519 16.39 4.60 -34.44
N PRO A 520 16.16 3.73 -33.44
CA PRO A 520 17.04 3.63 -32.30
C PRO A 520 18.36 2.98 -32.73
N ILE A 521 19.47 3.59 -32.31
CA ILE A 521 20.81 3.02 -32.45
C ILE A 521 21.27 2.65 -31.04
N GLU A 522 21.15 1.37 -30.71
CA GLU A 522 21.48 0.86 -29.39
C GLU A 522 22.98 0.57 -29.28
N ALA A 523 23.62 1.13 -28.25
CA ALA A 523 24.95 0.72 -27.80
C ALA A 523 24.83 -0.04 -26.48
N ARG A 524 25.35 -1.26 -26.42
CA ARG A 524 25.32 -2.13 -25.23
C ARG A 524 26.64 -2.87 -25.08
N LEU A 525 26.99 -3.29 -23.87
CA LEU A 525 28.08 -4.23 -23.68
C LEU A 525 27.77 -5.58 -24.35
N ALA A 526 28.73 -6.16 -25.06
CA ALA A 526 28.60 -7.49 -25.64
C ALA A 526 28.60 -8.59 -24.55
N ASN A 527 29.19 -8.29 -23.38
CA ASN A 527 29.19 -9.11 -22.17
C ASN A 527 28.26 -8.51 -21.10
N ARG A 528 28.40 -8.93 -19.82
CA ARG A 528 27.65 -8.41 -18.65
C ARG A 528 26.14 -8.28 -18.90
N SER A 529 25.55 -9.28 -19.56
CA SER A 529 24.11 -9.33 -19.87
C SER A 529 23.55 -8.12 -20.65
N GLY A 530 24.36 -7.47 -21.48
CA GLY A 530 23.88 -6.35 -22.32
C GLY A 530 23.68 -5.03 -21.57
N ALA A 531 24.51 -4.79 -20.55
CA ALA A 531 24.51 -3.56 -19.76
C ALA A 531 24.56 -2.30 -20.65
N ARG A 532 23.89 -1.24 -20.20
CA ARG A 532 23.69 0.01 -20.96
C ARG A 532 24.83 1.01 -20.78
N GLY A 533 25.71 0.80 -19.82
CA GLY A 533 26.94 1.55 -19.63
C GLY A 533 28.02 0.73 -18.92
N VAL A 534 29.15 1.37 -18.66
CA VAL A 534 30.19 0.86 -17.77
C VAL A 534 30.10 1.61 -16.46
N TYR A 535 30.07 0.89 -15.35
CA TYR A 535 30.19 1.46 -14.02
C TYR A 535 31.24 0.69 -13.23
N LEU A 536 32.41 1.31 -13.05
CA LEU A 536 33.50 0.79 -12.22
C LEU A 536 33.44 1.53 -10.89
N ARG A 537 33.04 0.82 -9.83
CA ARG A 537 32.78 1.45 -8.52
C ARG A 537 33.61 0.86 -7.39
N GLU A 538 33.85 -0.44 -7.43
CA GLU A 538 34.57 -1.12 -6.36
C GLU A 538 36.09 -0.95 -6.52
N PRO A 539 36.90 -0.94 -5.44
CA PRO A 539 38.33 -0.63 -5.53
C PRO A 539 39.10 -1.57 -6.48
N HIS A 540 38.72 -2.84 -6.53
CA HIS A 540 39.33 -3.84 -7.42
C HIS A 540 38.91 -3.70 -8.90
N GLU A 541 37.89 -2.87 -9.20
CA GLU A 541 37.48 -2.58 -10.58
C GLU A 541 38.29 -1.42 -11.18
N VAL A 542 38.90 -0.59 -10.32
CA VAL A 542 39.64 0.62 -10.71
C VAL A 542 41.15 0.49 -10.45
N ASP A 543 41.62 -0.66 -9.98
CA ASP A 543 43.04 -0.94 -9.70
C ASP A 543 43.87 -1.21 -10.97
N ARG A 544 43.21 -1.36 -12.12
CA ARG A 544 43.83 -1.68 -13.40
C ARG A 544 43.00 -1.16 -14.57
N PRO A 545 43.62 -0.91 -15.74
CA PRO A 545 42.88 -0.65 -16.96
C PRO A 545 41.98 -1.83 -17.35
N THR A 546 40.81 -1.53 -17.90
CA THR A 546 39.84 -2.54 -18.33
C THR A 546 39.48 -2.37 -19.79
N GLU A 547 39.38 -3.48 -20.52
CA GLU A 547 38.87 -3.48 -21.90
C GLU A 547 37.45 -4.05 -21.91
N THR A 548 36.54 -3.35 -22.57
CA THR A 548 35.15 -3.77 -22.72
C THR A 548 34.72 -3.77 -24.18
N SER A 549 33.93 -4.76 -24.57
CA SER A 549 33.45 -4.89 -25.94
C SER A 549 32.07 -4.25 -26.06
N LEU A 550 31.97 -3.23 -26.92
CA LEU A 550 30.76 -2.47 -27.22
C LEU A 550 30.13 -3.00 -28.50
N ARG A 551 28.86 -3.39 -28.42
CA ARG A 551 28.04 -3.73 -29.57
C ARG A 551 27.10 -2.58 -29.88
N VAL A 552 27.16 -2.07 -31.10
CA VAL A 552 26.27 -1.03 -31.62
C VAL A 552 25.38 -1.62 -32.70
N ARG A 553 24.07 -1.41 -32.64
CA ARG A 553 23.14 -1.91 -33.65
C ARG A 553 21.97 -0.95 -33.91
N PRO A 554 21.53 -0.79 -35.16
CA PRO A 554 20.22 -0.21 -35.45
C PRO A 554 19.12 -1.22 -35.11
N VAL A 555 18.04 -0.80 -34.45
CA VAL A 555 16.87 -1.68 -34.21
C VAL A 555 15.76 -1.30 -35.16
N PHE A 556 15.47 -2.19 -36.10
CA PHE A 556 14.38 -2.02 -37.05
C PHE A 556 13.04 -2.49 -36.46
N PRO A 557 11.92 -1.82 -36.78
CA PRO A 557 10.59 -2.31 -36.45
C PRO A 557 10.37 -3.74 -36.94
N LYS A 558 9.56 -4.51 -36.20
CA LYS A 558 9.16 -5.86 -36.63
C LYS A 558 8.42 -5.78 -37.96
N GLY A 559 8.87 -6.55 -38.95
CA GLY A 559 8.29 -6.54 -40.30
C GLY A 559 8.84 -5.45 -41.23
N ALA A 560 9.84 -4.66 -40.81
CA ALA A 560 10.51 -3.72 -41.70
C ALA A 560 11.05 -4.41 -42.97
N ASP A 561 10.85 -3.76 -44.12
CA ASP A 561 11.24 -4.28 -45.44
C ASP A 561 12.73 -4.66 -45.47
N ASN A 562 13.01 -5.84 -46.00
CA ASN A 562 14.37 -6.34 -46.13
C ASN A 562 15.20 -5.46 -47.10
N LYS A 563 14.58 -4.80 -48.09
CA LYS A 563 15.29 -3.83 -48.93
C LYS A 563 15.78 -2.62 -48.12
N ASN A 564 14.94 -2.07 -47.26
CA ASN A 564 15.31 -0.96 -46.37
C ASN A 564 16.41 -1.36 -45.37
N LYS A 565 16.38 -2.60 -44.87
CA LYS A 565 17.43 -3.15 -44.01
C LYS A 565 18.77 -3.29 -44.74
N VAL A 566 18.75 -3.84 -45.96
CA VAL A 566 19.96 -4.02 -46.78
C VAL A 566 20.53 -2.66 -47.21
N GLY A 567 19.67 -1.70 -47.56
CA GLY A 567 20.08 -0.35 -47.93
C GLY A 567 20.54 0.53 -46.77
N PHE A 568 20.41 0.07 -45.52
CA PHE A 568 20.85 0.85 -44.36
C PHE A 568 22.36 0.74 -44.17
N GLN A 569 23.02 1.88 -44.26
CA GLN A 569 24.45 2.01 -44.04
C GLN A 569 24.75 3.39 -43.45
N LEU A 570 25.49 3.43 -42.34
CA LEU A 570 25.98 4.66 -41.70
C LEU A 570 27.48 4.55 -41.45
N ARG A 571 28.23 5.59 -41.84
CA ARG A 571 29.65 5.71 -41.55
C ARG A 571 29.83 6.51 -40.28
N LEU A 572 30.12 5.82 -39.18
CA LEU A 572 30.21 6.47 -37.88
C LEU A 572 31.65 6.81 -37.52
N ALA A 573 31.88 8.05 -37.13
CA ALA A 573 33.07 8.45 -36.39
C ALA A 573 32.79 8.24 -34.89
N ILE A 574 33.66 7.49 -34.22
CA ILE A 574 33.54 7.16 -32.81
C ILE A 574 34.51 8.04 -32.03
N GLN A 575 34.01 8.70 -30.99
CA GLN A 575 34.79 9.61 -30.18
C GLN A 575 34.47 9.42 -28.70
N SER A 576 35.51 9.41 -27.87
CA SER A 576 35.40 9.51 -26.42
C SER A 576 35.37 10.97 -25.99
N THR A 577 34.59 11.30 -24.96
CA THR A 577 34.60 12.63 -24.33
C THR A 577 35.73 12.82 -23.31
N ALA A 578 36.54 11.80 -23.04
CA ALA A 578 37.66 11.88 -22.11
C ALA A 578 38.86 11.05 -22.57
N GLU A 579 40.07 11.51 -22.24
CA GLU A 579 41.33 10.90 -22.69
C GLU A 579 41.62 9.53 -22.04
N TRP A 580 41.13 9.31 -20.81
CA TRP A 580 41.22 8.04 -20.08
C TRP A 580 40.30 6.94 -20.62
N VAL A 581 39.55 7.22 -21.68
CA VAL A 581 38.80 6.23 -22.45
C VAL A 581 39.26 6.28 -23.90
N THR A 582 39.81 5.18 -24.40
CA THR A 582 40.25 5.05 -25.79
C THR A 582 39.43 4.00 -26.54
N THR A 583 39.18 4.25 -27.82
CA THR A 583 38.33 3.39 -28.68
C THR A 583 38.86 3.37 -30.12
N GLY A 584 38.34 2.48 -30.95
CA GLY A 584 38.52 2.59 -32.40
C GLY A 584 37.82 3.83 -32.97
N GLN A 585 38.35 4.42 -34.05
CA GLN A 585 37.90 5.73 -34.56
C GLN A 585 36.69 5.68 -35.49
N PHE A 586 36.46 4.57 -36.19
CA PHE A 586 35.42 4.49 -37.22
C PHE A 586 34.67 3.16 -37.15
N LEU A 587 33.38 3.21 -37.43
CA LEU A 587 32.52 2.04 -37.52
C LEU A 587 31.56 2.17 -38.71
N LEU A 588 31.58 1.20 -39.61
CA LEU A 588 30.52 1.06 -40.60
C LEU A 588 29.33 0.33 -39.97
N LEU A 589 28.26 1.05 -39.70
CA LEU A 589 27.04 0.48 -39.12
C LEU A 589 26.08 0.05 -40.22
N THR A 590 25.85 -1.26 -40.33
CA THR A 590 24.83 -1.87 -41.20
C THR A 590 23.73 -2.50 -40.34
N GLN A 591 22.73 -3.15 -40.95
CA GLN A 591 21.69 -3.87 -40.19
C GLN A 591 22.25 -4.94 -39.25
N GLY A 592 23.37 -5.59 -39.59
CA GLY A 592 24.02 -6.59 -38.73
C GLY A 592 24.62 -6.00 -37.44
N GLY A 593 24.70 -4.67 -37.35
CA GLY A 593 25.39 -3.95 -36.29
C GLY A 593 26.91 -4.01 -36.45
N GLY A 594 27.60 -3.60 -35.40
CA GLY A 594 29.05 -3.59 -35.31
C GLY A 594 29.51 -3.78 -33.88
N THR A 595 30.76 -4.22 -33.70
CA THR A 595 31.37 -4.37 -32.38
C THR A 595 32.78 -3.80 -32.40
N PHE A 596 33.15 -3.08 -31.34
CA PHE A 596 34.50 -2.56 -31.13
C PHE A 596 34.84 -2.55 -29.65
N SER A 597 36.12 -2.45 -29.31
CA SER A 597 36.57 -2.35 -27.91
C SER A 597 36.67 -0.89 -27.44
N ALA A 598 36.31 -0.66 -26.18
CA ALA A 598 36.68 0.52 -25.42
C ALA A 598 37.61 0.14 -24.28
N HIS A 599 38.73 0.83 -24.19
CA HIS A 599 39.72 0.68 -23.14
C HIS A 599 39.55 1.84 -22.14
N VAL A 600 39.33 1.50 -20.88
CA VAL A 600 39.11 2.43 -19.78
C VAL A 600 40.29 2.34 -18.83
N ASP A 601 41.07 3.40 -18.73
CA ASP A 601 42.26 3.48 -17.89
C ASP A 601 42.04 4.43 -16.70
N PRO A 602 41.77 3.91 -15.49
CA PRO A 602 41.52 4.74 -14.33
C PRO A 602 42.80 5.22 -13.61
N SER A 603 44.01 4.81 -14.05
CA SER A 603 45.22 4.94 -13.24
C SER A 603 45.63 6.37 -12.90
N ASP A 604 45.35 7.34 -13.77
CA ASP A 604 45.70 8.76 -13.57
C ASP A 604 44.53 9.61 -13.03
N LEU A 605 43.41 8.98 -12.65
CA LEU A 605 42.23 9.69 -12.14
C LEU A 605 42.37 10.00 -10.65
N SER A 606 42.07 11.24 -10.27
CA SER A 606 42.01 11.65 -8.85
C SER A 606 40.84 10.97 -8.12
N PRO A 607 40.83 10.93 -6.78
CA PRO A 607 39.65 10.52 -6.01
C PRO A 607 38.37 11.26 -6.45
N GLY A 608 37.23 10.56 -6.44
CA GLY A 608 35.93 11.11 -6.84
C GLY A 608 35.26 10.38 -8.01
N ALA A 609 34.16 10.95 -8.50
CA ALA A 609 33.40 10.40 -9.61
C ALA A 609 33.81 11.05 -10.94
N HIS A 610 34.17 10.21 -11.91
CA HIS A 610 34.56 10.58 -13.26
C HIS A 610 33.58 10.01 -14.26
N PHE A 611 33.29 10.79 -15.31
CA PHE A 611 32.31 10.43 -16.32
C PHE A 611 32.86 10.70 -17.72
N ALA A 612 32.64 9.73 -18.61
CA ALA A 612 32.91 9.85 -20.04
C ALA A 612 31.76 9.23 -20.84
N GLU A 613 31.63 9.65 -22.10
CA GLU A 613 30.77 9.00 -23.07
C GLU A 613 31.59 8.53 -24.27
N VAL A 614 31.26 7.37 -24.80
CA VAL A 614 31.62 6.99 -26.16
C VAL A 614 30.46 7.34 -27.08
N CYS A 615 30.69 8.30 -27.97
CA CYS A 615 29.70 8.85 -28.88
C CYS A 615 29.96 8.39 -30.32
N GLY A 616 28.90 8.07 -31.06
CA GLY A 616 28.97 7.82 -32.50
C GLY A 616 28.33 8.94 -33.30
N TYR A 617 29.11 9.60 -34.15
CA TYR A 617 28.69 10.69 -35.03
C TYR A 617 28.58 10.20 -36.46
N ASP A 618 27.62 10.72 -37.22
CA ASP A 618 27.62 10.52 -38.66
C ASP A 618 28.79 11.29 -39.29
N SER A 619 29.70 10.58 -39.96
CA SER A 619 30.89 11.18 -40.57
C SER A 619 30.53 12.13 -41.72
N ASP A 620 29.37 11.88 -42.36
CA ASP A 620 28.91 12.69 -43.49
C ASP A 620 28.10 13.93 -43.03
N ALA A 621 27.64 13.94 -41.78
CA ALA A 621 26.80 14.99 -41.21
C ALA A 621 27.03 15.12 -39.68
N PRO A 622 28.22 15.59 -39.25
CA PRO A 622 28.59 15.64 -37.83
C PRO A 622 27.76 16.64 -37.01
N ASP A 623 27.17 17.64 -37.68
CA ASP A 623 26.27 18.64 -37.10
C ASP A 623 24.96 18.05 -36.55
N ARG A 624 24.59 16.84 -36.96
CA ARG A 624 23.50 16.05 -36.36
C ARG A 624 23.73 15.76 -34.87
N GLY A 625 24.99 15.84 -34.42
CA GLY A 625 25.42 15.41 -33.09
C GLY A 625 25.43 13.90 -32.94
N PRO A 626 25.66 13.38 -31.72
CA PRO A 626 25.72 11.95 -31.47
C PRO A 626 24.42 11.22 -31.82
N LEU A 627 24.56 10.13 -32.58
CA LEU A 627 23.47 9.22 -32.90
C LEU A 627 23.22 8.18 -31.79
N PHE A 628 24.29 7.82 -31.07
CA PHE A 628 24.25 7.08 -29.81
C PHE A 628 25.27 7.67 -28.83
N ARG A 629 25.02 7.45 -27.54
CA ARG A 629 25.91 7.81 -26.43
C ARG A 629 26.00 6.60 -25.49
N PHE A 630 27.21 6.15 -25.20
CA PHE A 630 27.43 5.04 -24.29
C PHE A 630 28.17 5.55 -23.04
N PRO A 631 27.51 5.59 -21.87
CA PRO A 631 28.08 6.17 -20.65
C PRO A 631 29.11 5.24 -19.98
N ILE A 632 30.18 5.84 -19.48
CA ILE A 632 31.23 5.21 -18.69
C ILE A 632 31.43 6.05 -17.43
N THR A 633 31.16 5.45 -16.28
CA THR A 633 31.37 6.07 -14.96
C THR A 633 32.43 5.28 -14.19
N VAL A 634 33.39 6.00 -13.63
CA VAL A 634 34.44 5.46 -12.76
C VAL A 634 34.42 6.23 -11.45
N THR A 635 34.38 5.54 -10.31
CA THR A 635 34.56 6.18 -9.00
C THR A 635 35.86 5.74 -8.38
N ILE A 636 36.78 6.68 -8.21
CA ILE A 636 38.07 6.44 -7.56
C ILE A 636 37.90 6.68 -6.06
N PRO A 637 38.29 5.72 -5.21
CA PRO A 637 38.13 5.87 -3.77
C PRO A 637 39.06 6.95 -3.20
N ASP A 638 38.61 7.63 -2.15
CA ASP A 638 39.45 8.51 -1.33
C ASP A 638 40.54 7.70 -0.62
N GLU A 639 41.71 8.32 -0.43
CA GLU A 639 42.79 7.75 0.36
C GLU A 639 42.43 7.71 1.86
N SER A 640 42.84 6.64 2.54
CA SER A 640 42.65 6.52 4.00
C SER A 640 43.72 7.31 4.75
N GLU A 641 43.34 7.96 5.84
CA GLU A 641 44.29 8.64 6.75
C GLU A 641 45.08 7.66 7.61
N SER A 642 44.53 6.47 7.85
CA SER A 642 45.15 5.45 8.68
C SER A 642 45.65 4.28 7.83
N ASP A 643 46.78 3.70 8.24
CA ASP A 643 47.38 2.51 7.60
C ASP A 643 46.41 1.33 7.49
N ASP A 644 45.41 1.27 8.36
CA ASP A 644 44.40 0.21 8.42
C ASP A 644 43.09 0.52 7.68
N GLY A 645 42.98 1.66 7.00
CA GLY A 645 41.76 2.03 6.27
C GLY A 645 40.60 2.53 7.14
N SER A 646 40.77 2.60 8.46
CA SER A 646 39.65 2.73 9.41
C SER A 646 39.15 4.16 9.63
N ARG A 647 39.91 5.18 9.23
CA ARG A 647 39.54 6.59 9.47
C ARG A 647 39.68 7.43 8.20
N PHE A 648 38.66 8.27 7.99
CA PHE A 648 38.60 9.26 6.94
C PHE A 648 38.02 10.54 7.52
N SER A 649 38.68 11.68 7.35
CA SER A 649 38.15 12.97 7.79
C SER A 649 38.45 14.06 6.78
N GLY A 650 37.75 15.19 6.92
CA GLY A 650 37.93 16.30 6.01
C GLY A 650 37.06 17.48 6.39
N GLN A 651 37.20 18.54 5.61
CA GLN A 651 36.52 19.79 5.82
C GLN A 651 36.22 20.42 4.46
N THR A 652 34.96 20.79 4.25
CA THR A 652 34.48 21.34 2.98
C THR A 652 33.67 22.59 3.22
N THR A 653 33.90 23.59 2.38
CA THR A 653 33.03 24.77 2.26
C THR A 653 31.89 24.47 1.30
N PHE A 654 30.66 24.64 1.77
CA PHE A 654 29.45 24.46 0.97
C PHE A 654 28.83 25.81 0.58
N GLN A 655 28.36 25.85 -0.66
CA GLN A 655 27.36 26.79 -1.16
C GLN A 655 25.97 26.12 -1.19
N PRO A 656 24.87 26.89 -1.19
CA PRO A 656 23.53 26.31 -1.29
C PRO A 656 23.40 25.42 -2.54
N GLY A 657 22.97 24.17 -2.34
CA GLY A 657 22.80 23.19 -3.42
C GLY A 657 24.07 22.44 -3.83
N GLN A 658 25.25 22.87 -3.35
CA GLN A 658 26.51 22.19 -3.63
C GLN A 658 26.49 20.79 -3.02
N VAL A 659 26.94 19.82 -3.81
CA VAL A 659 27.03 18.41 -3.44
C VAL A 659 28.49 17.99 -3.42
N GLU A 660 28.91 17.41 -2.31
CA GLU A 660 30.22 16.80 -2.10
C GLU A 660 30.05 15.29 -1.98
N ARG A 661 30.98 14.51 -2.54
CA ARG A 661 30.92 13.04 -2.54
C ARG A 661 32.28 12.46 -2.24
N HIS A 662 32.31 11.59 -1.25
CA HIS A 662 33.46 10.75 -0.95
C HIS A 662 33.12 9.30 -1.22
N PHE A 663 34.04 8.58 -1.85
CA PHE A 663 33.94 7.15 -2.12
C PHE A 663 34.96 6.44 -1.24
N VAL A 664 34.51 5.88 -0.14
CA VAL A 664 35.42 5.28 0.85
C VAL A 664 35.39 3.76 0.73
N ALA A 665 36.54 3.15 0.49
CA ALA A 665 36.68 1.70 0.50
C ALA A 665 36.46 1.17 1.93
N VAL A 666 35.38 0.41 2.15
CA VAL A 666 35.08 -0.13 3.48
C VAL A 666 36.06 -1.26 3.82
N PRO A 667 36.79 -1.18 4.96
CA PRO A 667 37.74 -2.23 5.37
C PRO A 667 37.10 -3.62 5.42
N ALA A 668 37.88 -4.66 5.11
CA ALA A 668 37.42 -6.06 4.98
C ALA A 668 36.74 -6.63 6.25
N ASP A 669 36.92 -5.98 7.39
CA ASP A 669 36.41 -6.42 8.69
C ASP A 669 35.48 -5.40 9.38
N ALA A 670 35.12 -4.31 8.69
CA ALA A 670 34.19 -3.33 9.23
C ALA A 670 32.74 -3.82 9.15
N THR A 671 31.98 -3.59 10.22
CA THR A 671 30.56 -4.01 10.34
C THR A 671 29.62 -2.84 10.57
N TRP A 672 30.12 -1.72 11.08
CA TRP A 672 29.43 -0.43 11.11
C TRP A 672 30.44 0.73 11.00
N ALA A 673 29.94 1.92 10.72
CA ALA A 673 30.73 3.15 10.73
C ALA A 673 30.04 4.23 11.57
N THR A 674 30.84 5.13 12.13
CA THR A 674 30.38 6.36 12.76
C THR A 674 30.77 7.54 11.89
N LEU A 675 29.79 8.30 11.41
CA LEU A 675 29.98 9.57 10.72
C LEU A 675 29.66 10.71 11.69
N LYS A 676 30.67 11.49 12.05
CA LYS A 676 30.56 12.71 12.83
C LYS A 676 30.61 13.90 11.87
N LEU A 677 29.71 14.85 12.07
CA LEU A 677 29.60 16.11 11.35
C LEU A 677 29.71 17.25 12.36
N ARG A 678 30.45 18.29 12.03
CA ARG A 678 30.62 19.45 12.90
C ARG A 678 30.58 20.73 12.09
N SER A 679 29.62 21.60 12.42
CA SER A 679 29.53 22.90 11.77
C SER A 679 30.64 23.83 12.28
N ARG A 680 31.43 24.37 11.36
CA ARG A 680 32.45 25.41 11.60
C ARG A 680 31.94 26.81 11.25
N THR A 681 30.67 26.92 10.86
CA THR A 681 30.00 28.18 10.53
C THR A 681 29.84 29.07 11.78
N ASP A 682 29.69 30.37 11.59
CA ASP A 682 29.57 31.37 12.66
C ASP A 682 28.50 31.04 13.72
N ALA A 683 28.82 31.39 14.96
CA ALA A 683 27.93 31.16 16.10
C ALA A 683 26.62 31.94 15.95
N GLY A 684 25.51 31.23 15.85
CA GLY A 684 24.16 31.80 15.68
C GLY A 684 23.52 31.50 14.33
N GLU A 685 24.31 31.09 13.33
CA GLU A 685 23.79 30.68 12.05
C GLU A 685 23.44 29.18 12.03
N GLN A 686 22.31 28.84 11.41
CA GLN A 686 21.87 27.46 11.21
C GLN A 686 21.86 27.13 9.72
N ARG A 687 22.37 25.95 9.38
CA ARG A 687 22.38 25.41 8.02
C ARG A 687 21.79 24.02 7.98
N THR A 688 21.09 23.70 6.90
CA THR A 688 20.49 22.38 6.69
C THR A 688 21.30 21.64 5.64
N TYR A 689 21.79 20.46 5.99
CA TYR A 689 22.52 19.55 5.14
C TYR A 689 21.71 18.29 4.90
N VAL A 690 21.90 17.68 3.73
CA VAL A 690 21.46 16.32 3.42
C VAL A 690 22.70 15.45 3.45
N VAL A 691 22.66 14.39 4.24
CA VAL A 691 23.70 13.37 4.26
C VAL A 691 23.09 12.06 3.80
N HIS A 692 23.67 11.49 2.75
CA HIS A 692 23.16 10.31 2.08
C HIS A 692 24.28 9.33 1.81
N THR A 693 24.24 8.19 2.50
CA THR A 693 25.22 7.12 2.31
C THR A 693 24.62 5.96 1.55
N VAL A 694 25.35 5.40 0.57
CA VAL A 694 24.89 4.28 -0.25
C VAL A 694 26.03 3.28 -0.50
N GLN A 695 25.71 1.99 -0.39
CA GLN A 695 26.53 0.89 -0.90
C GLN A 695 25.72 0.08 -1.91
N ILE A 696 26.29 -0.30 -3.05
CA ILE A 696 25.57 -1.08 -4.06
C ILE A 696 25.73 -2.58 -3.76
N VAL A 697 24.62 -3.31 -3.85
CA VAL A 697 24.61 -4.78 -3.70
C VAL A 697 23.87 -5.39 -4.88
N SER A 698 24.56 -6.25 -5.62
CA SER A 698 23.96 -6.94 -6.77
C SER A 698 22.66 -7.66 -6.37
N GLY A 699 21.60 -7.48 -7.16
CA GLY A 699 20.28 -8.05 -6.93
C GLY A 699 19.46 -7.38 -5.81
N ARG A 700 19.90 -6.23 -5.27
CA ARG A 700 19.14 -5.43 -4.30
C ARG A 700 19.01 -3.99 -4.78
N SER A 701 17.91 -3.35 -4.43
CA SER A 701 17.76 -1.91 -4.70
C SER A 701 18.63 -1.10 -3.73
N TYR A 702 18.90 0.16 -4.09
CA TYR A 702 19.69 1.06 -3.24
C TYR A 702 19.05 1.27 -1.85
N ARG A 703 17.71 1.11 -1.72
CA ARG A 703 17.00 1.23 -0.43
C ARG A 703 17.47 0.22 0.61
N ALA A 704 18.03 -0.92 0.18
CA ALA A 704 18.47 -1.98 1.09
C ALA A 704 19.67 -1.59 1.96
N THR A 705 20.44 -0.59 1.53
CA THR A 705 21.74 -0.20 2.10
C THR A 705 21.90 1.31 2.23
N GLU A 706 20.87 2.10 1.91
CA GLU A 706 20.95 3.55 2.03
C GLU A 706 20.76 4.05 3.46
N ASN A 707 21.31 5.22 3.75
CA ASN A 707 20.95 6.03 4.92
C ASN A 707 20.88 7.49 4.48
N ARG A 708 19.67 8.07 4.44
CA ARG A 708 19.46 9.47 4.06
C ARG A 708 18.89 10.27 5.22
N ARG A 709 19.52 11.39 5.56
CA ARG A 709 19.11 12.26 6.66
C ARG A 709 19.22 13.73 6.30
N TYR A 710 18.25 14.50 6.80
CA TYR A 710 18.29 15.95 6.80
C TYR A 710 18.73 16.40 8.18
N VAL A 711 19.85 17.12 8.25
CA VAL A 711 20.49 17.54 9.50
C VAL A 711 20.57 19.06 9.50
N SER A 712 20.00 19.70 10.51
CA SER A 712 20.18 21.14 10.71
C SER A 712 21.17 21.38 11.84
N LEU A 713 22.26 22.09 11.56
CA LEU A 713 23.35 22.35 12.49
C LEU A 713 23.52 23.85 12.71
N LYS A 714 23.64 24.26 13.97
CA LYS A 714 24.12 25.60 14.34
C LYS A 714 25.65 25.65 14.35
N GLY A 715 26.22 26.84 14.21
CA GLY A 715 27.67 27.04 14.36
C GLY A 715 28.22 26.40 15.63
N GLY A 716 29.24 25.54 15.49
CA GLY A 716 29.86 24.78 16.58
C GLY A 716 29.14 23.51 17.02
N GLU A 717 27.96 23.19 16.46
CA GLU A 717 27.18 21.99 16.80
C GLU A 717 27.77 20.72 16.14
N ASP A 718 27.82 19.64 16.93
CA ASP A 718 28.21 18.31 16.49
C ASP A 718 26.98 17.45 16.25
N ASN A 719 27.03 16.62 15.21
CA ASN A 719 26.06 15.57 14.96
C ASN A 719 26.78 14.25 14.66
N VAL A 720 26.29 13.16 15.25
CA VAL A 720 26.91 11.83 15.11
C VAL A 720 25.88 10.86 14.58
N HIS A 721 26.27 10.13 13.56
CA HIS A 721 25.48 9.11 12.89
C HIS A 721 26.21 7.78 12.94
N VAL A 722 25.49 6.72 13.26
CA VAL A 722 26.03 5.36 13.25
C VAL A 722 25.22 4.56 12.24
N LEU A 723 25.90 3.93 11.28
CA LEU A 723 25.28 3.17 10.20
C LEU A 723 25.93 1.79 10.04
N PRO A 724 25.17 0.74 9.71
CA PRO A 724 25.78 -0.53 9.31
C PRO A 724 26.52 -0.36 7.98
N VAL A 725 27.63 -1.07 7.81
CA VAL A 725 28.37 -1.09 6.54
C VAL A 725 28.64 -2.54 6.10
N LEU A 726 28.88 -2.71 4.82
CA LEU A 726 29.30 -3.96 4.19
C LEU A 726 30.78 -3.86 3.85
N ALA A 727 31.58 -4.76 4.41
CA ALA A 727 33.00 -4.86 4.16
C ALA A 727 33.33 -5.15 2.69
N GLY A 728 34.51 -4.69 2.24
CA GLY A 728 35.04 -4.97 0.89
C GLY A 728 34.26 -4.30 -0.25
N ARG A 729 33.46 -3.28 0.07
CA ARG A 729 32.66 -2.51 -0.89
C ARG A 729 32.91 -1.02 -0.72
N THR A 730 32.68 -0.24 -1.76
CA THR A 730 32.72 1.22 -1.70
C THR A 730 31.46 1.76 -1.01
N LEU A 731 31.66 2.57 0.04
CA LEU A 731 30.65 3.42 0.66
C LEU A 731 30.73 4.81 0.04
N GLU A 732 29.66 5.23 -0.63
CA GLU A 732 29.52 6.64 -0.97
C GLU A 732 29.00 7.39 0.25
N VAL A 733 29.70 8.45 0.65
CA VAL A 733 29.27 9.43 1.63
C VAL A 733 29.00 10.73 0.88
N CYS A 734 27.73 10.94 0.52
CA CYS A 734 27.30 12.15 -0.17
C CYS A 734 26.74 13.16 0.83
N MET A 735 27.25 14.38 0.79
CA MET A 735 26.81 15.49 1.64
C MET A 735 26.43 16.67 0.76
N ALA A 736 25.34 17.34 1.06
CA ALA A 736 24.92 18.52 0.32
C ALA A 736 24.31 19.56 1.25
N GLN A 737 24.66 20.84 1.09
CA GLN A 737 23.88 21.90 1.71
C GLN A 737 22.56 22.02 0.95
N TYR A 738 21.44 22.01 1.68
CA TYR A 738 20.12 22.07 1.07
C TYR A 738 19.98 23.32 0.22
N TRP A 739 19.44 23.20 -1.00
CA TRP A 739 19.43 24.26 -2.02
C TRP A 739 18.83 25.59 -1.53
N SER A 740 17.82 25.53 -0.65
CA SER A 740 17.18 26.73 -0.08
C SER A 740 17.79 27.20 1.25
N SER A 741 18.79 26.49 1.78
CA SER A 741 19.55 26.92 2.96
C SER A 741 20.58 27.95 2.50
N LEU A 742 20.27 29.24 2.65
CA LEU A 742 21.09 30.34 2.13
C LEU A 742 22.38 30.54 2.92
N GLY A 743 23.41 31.07 2.22
CA GLY A 743 24.68 31.49 2.78
C GLY A 743 25.72 30.39 2.77
N THR A 744 26.99 30.77 2.60
CA THR A 744 28.12 29.84 2.67
C THR A 744 28.21 29.20 4.05
N SER A 745 28.72 27.99 4.12
CA SER A 745 28.94 27.27 5.37
C SER A 745 30.16 26.38 5.30
N GLU A 746 30.71 26.06 6.48
CA GLU A 746 31.85 25.17 6.59
C GLU A 746 31.48 23.97 7.46
N LEU A 747 31.74 22.77 6.93
CA LEU A 747 31.41 21.50 7.56
C LEU A 747 32.64 20.62 7.64
N GLU A 748 33.01 20.26 8.86
CA GLU A 748 34.01 19.23 9.15
C GLU A 748 33.30 17.89 9.33
N TYR A 749 33.88 16.83 8.79
CA TYR A 749 33.34 15.48 8.89
C TYR A 749 34.43 14.47 9.24
N GLU A 750 34.04 13.43 9.96
CA GLU A 750 34.91 12.33 10.37
C GLU A 750 34.13 11.03 10.27
N LEU A 751 34.59 10.11 9.44
CA LEU A 751 34.10 8.75 9.31
C LEU A 751 35.09 7.79 9.99
N THR A 752 34.59 6.98 10.91
CA THR A 752 35.38 5.93 11.58
C THR A 752 34.70 4.59 11.41
N PHE A 753 35.43 3.61 10.89
CA PHE A 753 34.96 2.23 10.76
C PHE A 753 35.20 1.42 12.02
N HIS A 754 34.27 0.53 12.29
CA HIS A 754 34.27 -0.29 13.48
C HIS A 754 33.91 -1.74 13.14
N GLY A 755 34.54 -2.68 13.82
CA GLY A 755 34.43 -4.11 13.52
C GLY A 755 34.30 -4.94 14.77
N ILE A 756 33.13 -5.55 14.96
CA ILE A 756 32.97 -6.73 15.82
C ILE A 756 32.41 -7.81 14.88
N LEU A 757 33.29 -8.69 14.44
CA LEU A 757 33.02 -9.63 13.36
C LEU A 757 32.70 -11.01 13.96
N PRO A 758 31.45 -11.49 13.87
CA PRO A 758 31.16 -12.89 14.10
C PRO A 758 31.61 -13.74 12.89
N ASP A 759 32.00 -14.98 13.13
CA ASP A 759 32.23 -15.97 12.06
C ASP A 759 30.93 -16.38 11.33
N ASP A 760 29.77 -16.19 11.97
CA ASP A 760 28.45 -16.32 11.36
C ASP A 760 27.63 -15.02 11.52
N ASN A 761 27.26 -14.42 10.38
CA ASN A 761 26.47 -13.18 10.33
C ASN A 761 24.97 -13.40 10.59
N SER A 762 24.48 -14.65 10.68
CA SER A 762 23.08 -14.96 10.95
C SER A 762 22.91 -16.27 11.71
N LEU A 763 22.60 -16.20 12.99
CA LEU A 763 22.48 -17.39 13.84
C LEU A 763 21.12 -18.09 13.65
N THR A 764 21.14 -19.40 13.39
CA THR A 764 19.94 -20.24 13.40
C THR A 764 19.95 -21.19 14.58
N LEU A 765 19.00 -21.02 15.48
CA LEU A 765 18.84 -21.82 16.69
C LEU A 765 17.79 -22.92 16.46
N SER A 766 18.12 -24.15 16.86
CA SER A 766 17.25 -25.32 16.78
C SER A 766 17.07 -25.94 18.15
N ALA A 767 15.89 -26.47 18.47
CA ALA A 767 15.71 -27.17 19.74
C ALA A 767 16.56 -28.44 19.89
N ALA A 768 17.03 -29.03 18.78
CA ALA A 768 17.93 -30.18 18.80
C ALA A 768 19.34 -29.81 19.30
N GLU A 769 19.73 -28.54 19.14
CA GLU A 769 21.03 -28.02 19.55
C GLU A 769 20.81 -26.95 20.63
N PRO A 770 20.97 -27.28 21.93
CA PRO A 770 20.57 -26.39 23.01
C PRO A 770 21.35 -25.06 23.02
N THR A 771 22.50 -25.01 22.34
CA THR A 771 23.34 -23.82 22.20
C THR A 771 24.02 -23.83 20.83
N VAL A 772 24.21 -22.65 20.25
CA VAL A 772 25.02 -22.43 19.04
C VAL A 772 26.24 -21.61 19.42
N SER A 773 27.43 -22.04 18.99
CA SER A 773 28.66 -21.27 19.19
C SER A 773 28.84 -20.25 18.09
N VAL A 774 29.33 -19.06 18.44
CA VAL A 774 29.76 -18.02 17.50
C VAL A 774 31.08 -17.46 17.99
N ASN A 775 32.09 -17.41 17.13
CA ASN A 775 33.35 -16.78 17.45
C ASN A 775 33.29 -15.32 17.02
N VAL A 776 33.61 -14.43 17.95
CA VAL A 776 33.59 -12.99 17.73
C VAL A 776 35.00 -12.45 17.81
N ALA A 777 35.39 -11.66 16.82
CA ALA A 777 36.70 -11.03 16.73
C ALA A 777 36.59 -9.50 16.82
N ALA A 778 37.67 -8.85 17.28
CA ALA A 778 37.90 -7.41 17.19
C ALA A 778 39.04 -7.09 16.20
N PRO A 779 38.80 -7.21 14.88
CA PRO A 779 39.87 -7.25 13.86
C PRO A 779 40.56 -5.91 13.59
N LEU A 780 39.83 -4.79 13.60
CA LEU A 780 40.40 -3.48 13.27
C LEU A 780 41.26 -2.93 14.41
N TYR A 781 40.68 -2.83 15.60
CA TYR A 781 41.34 -2.37 16.81
C TYR A 781 40.58 -2.90 18.04
N ARG A 782 41.10 -2.64 19.25
CA ARG A 782 40.50 -3.13 20.49
C ARG A 782 39.02 -2.74 20.65
N GLN A 783 38.16 -3.70 20.96
CA GLN A 783 36.72 -3.48 21.10
C GLN A 783 36.20 -4.06 22.42
N ARG A 784 35.19 -3.40 23.00
CA ARG A 784 34.48 -3.93 24.17
C ARG A 784 33.30 -4.78 23.73
N ILE A 785 33.36 -6.07 24.04
CA ILE A 785 32.32 -7.05 23.75
C ILE A 785 31.37 -7.16 24.95
N ALA A 786 30.08 -6.93 24.72
CA ALA A 786 28.99 -7.04 25.69
C ALA A 786 27.73 -7.58 24.98
N PRO A 787 27.66 -8.89 24.72
CA PRO A 787 26.70 -9.45 23.79
C PRO A 787 25.29 -9.53 24.39
N THR A 788 24.29 -9.16 23.60
CA THR A 788 22.87 -9.31 23.94
C THR A 788 22.11 -9.93 22.78
N ALA A 789 21.26 -10.91 23.06
CA ALA A 789 20.48 -11.59 22.03
C ALA A 789 19.00 -11.62 22.44
N LYS A 790 18.11 -11.28 21.51
CA LYS A 790 16.66 -11.24 21.76
C LYS A 790 15.86 -11.61 20.51
N LEU A 791 14.79 -12.35 20.70
CA LEU A 791 13.76 -12.62 19.69
C LEU A 791 12.61 -11.64 19.89
N THR A 792 12.13 -11.02 18.81
CA THR A 792 11.17 -9.91 18.86
C THR A 792 9.94 -10.13 17.99
N THR A 793 9.99 -11.08 17.06
CA THR A 793 8.93 -11.31 16.08
C THR A 793 8.61 -12.80 15.99
N HIS A 794 7.33 -13.14 15.91
CA HIS A 794 6.84 -14.49 15.61
C HIS A 794 6.32 -14.55 14.18
N ARG A 795 7.00 -15.36 13.35
CA ARG A 795 6.68 -15.62 11.95
C ARG A 795 5.96 -16.96 11.82
N THR A 796 4.81 -16.94 11.14
CA THR A 796 4.09 -18.15 10.72
C THR A 796 4.07 -18.22 9.21
N THR A 797 4.31 -19.41 8.64
CA THR A 797 4.23 -19.63 7.18
C THR A 797 2.93 -20.35 6.82
N LEU A 798 2.22 -19.84 5.81
CA LEU A 798 0.93 -20.35 5.38
C LEU A 798 0.97 -20.73 3.90
N SER A 799 0.45 -21.92 3.59
CA SER A 799 0.12 -22.32 2.23
C SER A 799 -1.29 -21.83 1.86
N PRO A 800 -1.56 -21.58 0.57
CA PRO A 800 -2.88 -21.18 0.13
C PRO A 800 -3.89 -22.32 0.36
N THR A 801 -5.08 -21.97 0.84
CA THR A 801 -6.21 -22.90 1.00
C THR A 801 -6.98 -23.12 -0.29
N SER A 802 -6.87 -22.19 -1.25
CA SER A 802 -7.35 -22.33 -2.63
C SER A 802 -6.49 -21.50 -3.58
N ALA A 803 -6.43 -21.93 -4.84
CA ALA A 803 -5.64 -21.31 -5.90
C ALA A 803 -6.36 -21.46 -7.24
N ASP A 804 -7.04 -20.41 -7.69
CA ASP A 804 -7.85 -20.43 -8.91
C ASP A 804 -7.26 -19.55 -9.99
N ILE A 805 -7.11 -20.08 -11.22
CA ILE A 805 -6.78 -19.28 -12.40
C ILE A 805 -8.04 -19.05 -13.23
N LYS A 806 -8.32 -17.79 -13.58
CA LYS A 806 -9.50 -17.40 -14.36
C LYS A 806 -9.11 -16.36 -15.44
N PRO A 807 -9.73 -16.38 -16.63
CA PRO A 807 -9.59 -15.28 -17.57
C PRO A 807 -10.26 -14.02 -17.02
N LEU A 808 -9.68 -12.85 -17.28
CA LEU A 808 -10.31 -11.57 -16.98
C LEU A 808 -11.24 -11.13 -18.12
N ALA A 809 -12.18 -10.24 -17.81
CA ALA A 809 -13.18 -9.78 -18.77
C ALA A 809 -12.53 -8.97 -19.91
N PRO A 810 -12.81 -9.30 -21.18
CA PRO A 810 -12.12 -8.68 -22.31
C PRO A 810 -12.49 -7.21 -22.51
N SER A 811 -13.66 -6.81 -22.02
CA SER A 811 -14.16 -5.43 -22.01
C SER A 811 -13.16 -4.45 -21.39
N ARG A 812 -12.35 -4.89 -20.42
CA ARG A 812 -11.40 -4.05 -19.68
C ARG A 812 -9.95 -4.58 -19.64
N ASP A 813 -9.77 -5.89 -19.52
CA ASP A 813 -8.49 -6.51 -19.15
C ASP A 813 -7.86 -7.30 -20.33
N VAL A 814 -7.53 -6.60 -21.41
CA VAL A 814 -6.88 -7.15 -22.62
C VAL A 814 -5.66 -6.31 -22.97
N LEU A 815 -4.55 -6.98 -23.28
CA LEU A 815 -3.34 -6.33 -23.76
C LEU A 815 -3.43 -6.00 -25.26
N PRO A 816 -2.57 -5.09 -25.75
CA PRO A 816 -2.47 -4.81 -27.18
C PRO A 816 -2.31 -6.09 -28.01
N ASN A 817 -2.93 -6.10 -29.20
CA ASN A 817 -3.04 -7.23 -30.13
C ASN A 817 -3.98 -8.38 -29.66
N GLY A 818 -4.95 -8.09 -28.78
CA GLY A 818 -5.99 -9.04 -28.38
C GLY A 818 -5.53 -10.13 -27.40
N ARG A 819 -4.36 -9.97 -26.77
CA ARG A 819 -3.86 -10.93 -25.79
C ARG A 819 -4.65 -10.84 -24.49
N HIS A 820 -5.33 -11.93 -24.14
CA HIS A 820 -6.14 -12.01 -22.92
C HIS A 820 -5.27 -12.07 -21.65
N LEU A 821 -5.66 -11.32 -20.63
CA LEU A 821 -5.07 -11.42 -19.30
C LEU A 821 -5.79 -12.47 -18.46
N TYR A 822 -5.01 -13.21 -17.68
CA TYR A 822 -5.50 -14.15 -16.68
C TYR A 822 -5.13 -13.66 -15.30
N VAL A 823 -5.92 -14.08 -14.32
CA VAL A 823 -5.70 -13.84 -12.91
C VAL A 823 -5.53 -15.16 -12.17
N LEU A 824 -4.52 -15.23 -11.30
CA LEU A 824 -4.45 -16.22 -10.22
C LEU A 824 -4.94 -15.57 -8.92
N GLU A 825 -5.99 -16.13 -8.32
CA GLU A 825 -6.46 -15.75 -6.99
C GLU A 825 -6.05 -16.83 -5.97
N LEU A 826 -5.22 -16.44 -5.01
CA LEU A 826 -4.83 -17.29 -3.87
C LEU A 826 -5.57 -16.85 -2.61
N THR A 827 -6.13 -17.80 -1.86
CA THR A 827 -6.76 -17.52 -0.56
C THR A 827 -5.96 -18.14 0.57
N TYR A 828 -5.76 -17.39 1.66
CA TYR A 828 -5.09 -17.86 2.88
C TYR A 828 -6.00 -17.61 4.09
N ASN A 829 -6.28 -18.66 4.85
CA ASN A 829 -7.10 -18.58 6.05
C ASN A 829 -6.22 -18.62 7.29
N PHE A 830 -6.40 -17.67 8.20
CA PHE A 830 -5.68 -17.66 9.48
C PHE A 830 -6.55 -17.14 10.62
N SER A 831 -6.04 -17.21 11.84
CA SER A 831 -6.75 -16.70 13.02
C SER A 831 -5.78 -15.98 13.95
N GLN A 832 -6.25 -14.88 14.53
CA GLN A 832 -5.52 -14.13 15.54
C GLN A 832 -6.04 -14.53 16.91
N ALA A 833 -5.16 -15.06 17.76
CA ALA A 833 -5.51 -15.46 19.12
C ALA A 833 -5.87 -14.26 20.02
N LYS A 834 -5.24 -13.12 19.77
CA LYS A 834 -5.48 -11.82 20.42
C LYS A 834 -5.39 -10.73 19.36
N SER A 835 -6.00 -9.57 19.62
CA SER A 835 -5.83 -8.40 18.76
C SER A 835 -4.37 -7.94 18.77
N GLY A 836 -3.83 -7.58 17.61
CA GLY A 836 -2.41 -7.22 17.48
C GLY A 836 -2.02 -6.84 16.05
N THR A 837 -0.77 -6.44 15.87
CA THR A 837 -0.20 -6.09 14.55
C THR A 837 0.27 -7.34 13.82
N VAL A 838 0.03 -7.37 12.51
CA VAL A 838 0.46 -8.43 11.60
C VAL A 838 1.06 -7.80 10.35
N THR A 839 2.16 -8.34 9.86
CA THR A 839 2.78 -7.95 8.58
C THR A 839 2.77 -9.16 7.64
N PRO A 840 1.89 -9.17 6.62
CA PRO A 840 1.92 -10.13 5.53
C PRO A 840 3.09 -9.86 4.58
N SER A 841 3.74 -10.91 4.08
CA SER A 841 4.83 -10.80 3.11
C SER A 841 4.83 -12.01 2.16
N PHE A 842 5.09 -11.73 0.87
CA PHE A 842 5.24 -12.68 -0.22
C PHE A 842 6.68 -12.63 -0.77
N PRO A 843 7.63 -13.36 -0.16
CA PRO A 843 9.06 -13.19 -0.43
C PRO A 843 9.53 -13.34 -1.89
N LEU A 844 8.73 -13.96 -2.75
CA LEU A 844 9.05 -14.11 -4.18
C LEU A 844 8.80 -12.84 -5.00
N ASN A 845 7.91 -11.96 -4.53
CA ASN A 845 7.42 -10.81 -5.27
C ASN A 845 7.53 -9.49 -4.51
N ASP A 846 7.71 -9.54 -3.18
CA ASP A 846 7.90 -8.33 -2.37
C ASP A 846 9.07 -7.49 -2.90
N ASP A 847 8.95 -6.17 -2.78
CA ASP A 847 9.90 -5.16 -3.28
C ASP A 847 10.10 -5.15 -4.81
N LEU A 848 9.30 -5.92 -5.58
CA LEU A 848 9.38 -5.98 -7.05
C LEU A 848 8.07 -5.50 -7.69
N LEU A 849 8.08 -4.28 -8.25
CA LEU A 849 6.96 -3.73 -9.04
C LEU A 849 7.28 -3.79 -10.53
N TYR A 850 8.16 -2.89 -10.99
CA TYR A 850 8.49 -2.74 -12.42
C TYR A 850 9.34 -3.89 -12.96
N ASP A 851 10.28 -4.35 -12.15
CA ASP A 851 11.20 -5.45 -12.44
C ASP A 851 10.66 -6.83 -12.05
N SER A 852 9.41 -6.89 -11.60
CA SER A 852 8.73 -8.16 -11.37
C SER A 852 8.56 -8.94 -12.68
N SER A 853 8.72 -10.26 -12.57
CA SER A 853 8.41 -11.17 -13.67
C SER A 853 6.90 -11.32 -13.92
N PHE A 854 6.08 -10.78 -13.00
CA PHE A 854 4.63 -10.66 -13.06
C PHE A 854 4.25 -9.20 -13.32
N GLY A 855 3.16 -8.96 -14.05
CA GLY A 855 2.74 -7.60 -14.38
C GLY A 855 1.92 -6.92 -13.29
N THR A 856 1.37 -7.67 -12.34
CA THR A 856 0.46 -7.15 -11.30
C THR A 856 0.44 -8.05 -10.09
N GLN A 857 0.54 -7.45 -8.91
CA GLN A 857 0.21 -8.02 -7.61
C GLN A 857 -0.83 -7.10 -6.93
N LEU A 858 -1.66 -7.66 -6.05
CA LEU A 858 -2.48 -6.93 -5.08
C LEU A 858 -3.03 -7.93 -4.06
N TRP A 859 -3.04 -7.62 -2.77
CA TRP A 859 -3.69 -8.46 -1.77
C TRP A 859 -4.60 -7.68 -0.82
N SER A 860 -5.55 -8.37 -0.19
CA SER A 860 -6.47 -7.77 0.77
C SER A 860 -6.78 -8.72 1.92
N ILE A 861 -6.91 -8.17 3.13
CA ILE A 861 -7.32 -8.92 4.33
C ILE A 861 -8.77 -8.59 4.66
N PHE A 862 -9.54 -9.63 4.96
CA PHE A 862 -10.94 -9.57 5.33
C PHE A 862 -11.17 -10.20 6.71
N ASP A 863 -12.12 -9.65 7.46
CA ASP A 863 -12.61 -10.26 8.69
C ASP A 863 -13.66 -11.36 8.44
N ALA A 864 -14.14 -11.98 9.51
CA ALA A 864 -15.19 -13.01 9.46
C ALA A 864 -16.55 -12.51 8.91
N GLY A 865 -16.78 -11.19 8.91
CA GLY A 865 -17.93 -10.54 8.29
C GLY A 865 -17.78 -10.34 6.78
N LYS A 866 -16.63 -10.73 6.20
CA LYS A 866 -16.19 -10.44 4.82
C LYS A 866 -15.89 -8.97 4.54
N HIS A 867 -15.82 -8.15 5.58
CA HIS A 867 -15.46 -6.75 5.44
C HIS A 867 -13.95 -6.62 5.24
N ARG A 868 -13.55 -5.82 4.24
CA ARG A 868 -12.15 -5.56 3.91
C ARG A 868 -11.53 -4.65 4.96
N ILE A 869 -10.50 -5.15 5.65
CA ILE A 869 -9.77 -4.39 6.67
C ILE A 869 -8.70 -3.53 6.02
N THR A 870 -7.94 -4.10 5.09
CA THR A 870 -6.85 -3.42 4.38
C THR A 870 -6.62 -4.06 3.03
N THR A 871 -6.04 -3.27 2.14
CA THR A 871 -5.45 -3.69 0.88
C THR A 871 -3.99 -3.24 0.91
N ASP A 872 -3.12 -4.04 0.32
CA ASP A 872 -1.71 -3.69 0.14
C ASP A 872 -1.18 -4.40 -1.11
N ASP A 873 0.04 -4.08 -1.52
CA ASP A 873 0.65 -4.62 -2.72
C ASP A 873 2.04 -5.24 -2.46
N ILE A 874 3.11 -4.67 -3.04
CA ILE A 874 4.45 -5.27 -3.06
C ILE A 874 5.35 -4.88 -1.88
N PHE A 875 5.03 -3.82 -1.15
CA PHE A 875 5.79 -3.38 0.02
C PHE A 875 5.11 -3.88 1.29
N PRO A 876 5.73 -4.80 2.07
CA PRO A 876 5.08 -5.41 3.22
C PRO A 876 4.62 -4.41 4.30
N GLY A 877 3.33 -4.03 4.30
CA GLY A 877 2.73 -3.17 5.30
C GLY A 877 2.22 -3.91 6.53
N SER A 878 2.32 -3.27 7.69
CA SER A 878 1.76 -3.76 8.95
C SER A 878 0.32 -3.30 9.16
N VAL A 879 -0.57 -4.21 9.55
CA VAL A 879 -1.98 -3.93 9.87
C VAL A 879 -2.36 -4.43 11.26
N LYS A 880 -3.17 -3.66 11.98
CA LYS A 880 -3.77 -4.10 13.27
C LYS A 880 -5.03 -4.92 13.01
N LEU A 881 -5.02 -6.18 13.44
CA LEU A 881 -6.14 -7.09 13.32
C LEU A 881 -6.77 -7.37 14.69
N ARG A 882 -8.09 -7.59 14.71
CA ARG A 882 -8.81 -8.03 15.90
C ARG A 882 -8.61 -9.53 16.13
N GLN A 883 -8.84 -9.99 17.36
CA GLN A 883 -9.00 -11.42 17.64
C GLN A 883 -10.12 -12.02 16.77
N GLY A 884 -9.88 -13.18 16.18
CA GLY A 884 -10.86 -13.88 15.34
C GLY A 884 -10.27 -14.48 14.06
N LYS A 885 -11.14 -14.95 13.18
CA LYS A 885 -10.77 -15.50 11.87
C LYS A 885 -10.57 -14.37 10.86
N HIS A 886 -9.57 -14.55 10.00
CA HIS A 886 -9.24 -13.63 8.91
C HIS A 886 -8.97 -14.42 7.64
N VAL A 887 -9.24 -13.77 6.50
CA VAL A 887 -8.98 -14.31 5.17
C VAL A 887 -8.12 -13.29 4.43
N LEU A 888 -6.95 -13.71 3.95
CA LEU A 888 -6.17 -12.93 3.00
C LEU A 888 -6.41 -13.48 1.60
N LYS A 889 -6.68 -12.59 0.65
CA LYS A 889 -6.72 -12.93 -0.79
C LYS A 889 -5.57 -12.21 -1.50
N LEU A 890 -4.82 -12.92 -2.34
CA LEU A 890 -3.79 -12.38 -3.22
C LEU A 890 -4.23 -12.54 -4.68
N GLN A 891 -3.98 -11.53 -5.48
CA GLN A 891 -4.20 -11.51 -6.92
C GLN A 891 -2.86 -11.36 -7.66
N LEU A 892 -2.56 -12.25 -8.60
CA LEU A 892 -1.48 -12.09 -9.57
C LEU A 892 -2.04 -12.10 -11.00
N ARG A 893 -1.57 -11.22 -11.89
CA ARG A 893 -2.04 -11.16 -13.29
C ARG A 893 -0.92 -11.36 -14.29
N HIS A 894 -1.21 -12.12 -15.35
CA HIS A 894 -0.31 -12.30 -16.50
C HIS A 894 -1.09 -12.82 -17.72
N ASP A 895 -0.62 -12.51 -18.93
CA ASP A 895 -1.07 -13.14 -20.19
C ASP A 895 -0.49 -14.55 -20.43
N ASN A 896 0.41 -15.03 -19.57
CA ASN A 896 1.02 -16.36 -19.67
C ASN A 896 0.56 -17.21 -18.48
N VAL A 897 -0.38 -18.12 -18.76
CA VAL A 897 -0.95 -19.03 -17.76
C VAL A 897 0.11 -19.92 -17.12
N ALA A 898 1.13 -20.36 -17.86
CA ALA A 898 2.18 -21.23 -17.32
C ALA A 898 2.99 -20.55 -16.21
N LYS A 899 3.20 -19.22 -16.28
CA LYS A 899 3.82 -18.47 -15.18
C LYS A 899 2.91 -18.34 -13.95
N LEU A 900 1.59 -18.25 -14.14
CA LEU A 900 0.65 -18.24 -13.02
C LEU A 900 0.58 -19.61 -12.33
N GLU A 901 0.67 -20.70 -13.10
CA GLU A 901 0.69 -22.07 -12.57
C GLU A 901 1.83 -22.30 -11.57
N THR A 902 3.02 -21.70 -11.79
CA THR A 902 4.15 -21.84 -10.84
C THR A 902 3.88 -21.20 -9.48
N MET A 903 2.93 -20.26 -9.40
CA MET A 903 2.60 -19.52 -8.18
C MET A 903 1.44 -20.12 -7.38
N LYS A 904 0.80 -21.21 -7.84
CA LYS A 904 -0.32 -21.85 -7.12
C LYS A 904 0.02 -22.30 -5.69
N LYS A 905 1.31 -22.52 -5.40
CA LYS A 905 1.82 -22.92 -4.08
C LYS A 905 2.61 -21.82 -3.37
N ALA A 906 2.49 -20.56 -3.82
CA ALA A 906 3.21 -19.44 -3.22
C ALA A 906 2.90 -19.35 -1.71
N LEU A 907 3.95 -19.31 -0.90
CA LEU A 907 3.82 -19.26 0.56
C LEU A 907 3.66 -17.81 1.01
N LEU A 908 2.76 -17.62 1.98
CA LEU A 908 2.57 -16.36 2.70
C LEU A 908 3.32 -16.45 4.04
N THR A 909 4.12 -15.44 4.36
CA THR A 909 4.63 -15.27 5.72
C THR A 909 3.81 -14.22 6.47
N LEU A 910 3.52 -14.48 7.74
CA LEU A 910 2.85 -13.52 8.63
C LEU A 910 3.72 -13.26 9.85
N ASP A 911 4.21 -12.05 9.97
CA ASP A 911 5.03 -11.60 11.09
C ASP A 911 4.18 -10.88 12.14
N ARG A 912 4.40 -11.25 13.41
CA ARG A 912 3.72 -10.66 14.57
C ARG A 912 4.76 -10.17 15.57
N PRO A 913 4.80 -8.87 15.89
CA PRO A 913 5.64 -8.38 16.98
C PRO A 913 5.25 -9.04 18.30
N LEU A 914 6.24 -9.49 19.06
CA LEU A 914 6.04 -10.04 20.40
C LEU A 914 5.74 -8.91 21.39
N SER A 915 4.76 -9.13 22.28
CA SER A 915 4.43 -8.16 23.34
C SER A 915 5.60 -7.89 24.29
N SER A 916 6.47 -8.88 24.46
CA SER A 916 7.70 -8.81 25.24
C SER A 916 8.78 -9.61 24.50
N PRO A 917 9.94 -9.02 24.20
CA PRO A 917 11.05 -9.76 23.59
C PRO A 917 11.47 -10.97 24.41
N VAL A 918 11.81 -12.08 23.75
CA VAL A 918 12.36 -13.27 24.40
C VAL A 918 13.88 -13.14 24.43
N SER A 919 14.42 -12.82 25.61
CA SER A 919 15.86 -12.72 25.82
C SER A 919 16.54 -14.09 25.75
N LEU A 920 17.61 -14.18 24.96
CA LEU A 920 18.46 -15.36 24.84
C LEU A 920 19.69 -15.20 25.73
N GLY A 921 20.11 -16.29 26.37
CA GLY A 921 21.34 -16.31 27.15
C GLY A 921 22.56 -16.33 26.24
N VAL A 922 23.55 -15.48 26.49
CA VAL A 922 24.86 -15.53 25.84
C VAL A 922 25.91 -15.84 26.90
N TYR A 923 26.74 -16.86 26.66
CA TYR A 923 27.63 -17.47 27.64
C TYR A 923 29.06 -17.56 27.12
N GLY A 924 30.05 -17.53 28.04
CA GLY A 924 31.48 -17.64 27.70
C GLY A 924 32.03 -19.06 27.65
N SER A 925 31.23 -20.10 27.93
CA SER A 925 31.63 -21.49 27.79
C SER A 925 30.43 -22.38 27.49
N ARG A 926 30.68 -23.51 26.82
CA ARG A 926 29.64 -24.53 26.56
C ARG A 926 29.02 -25.04 27.87
N ALA A 927 29.83 -25.27 28.90
CA ALA A 927 29.36 -25.75 30.20
C ALA A 927 28.40 -24.76 30.89
N ALA A 928 28.72 -23.46 30.86
CA ALA A 928 27.84 -22.41 31.38
C ALA A 928 26.53 -22.32 30.57
N ALA A 929 26.61 -22.49 29.25
CA ALA A 929 25.44 -22.43 28.38
C ALA A 929 24.48 -23.61 28.59
N VAL A 930 25.01 -24.84 28.74
CA VAL A 930 24.22 -26.06 29.03
C VAL A 930 23.58 -25.99 30.42
N SER A 931 24.32 -25.55 31.43
CA SER A 931 23.80 -25.38 32.80
C SER A 931 22.94 -24.13 32.99
N ARG A 932 22.86 -23.26 31.97
CA ARG A 932 22.28 -21.90 32.05
C ARG A 932 22.84 -21.10 33.23
N GLY A 933 24.14 -21.26 33.50
CA GLY A 933 24.89 -20.58 34.56
C GLY A 933 25.14 -19.09 34.27
N GLY A 934 26.27 -18.57 34.74
CA GLY A 934 26.63 -17.16 34.58
C GLY A 934 26.69 -16.72 33.11
N ARG A 935 26.02 -15.61 32.78
CA ARG A 935 26.09 -14.97 31.44
C ARG A 935 27.49 -14.42 31.18
N PHE A 936 27.84 -14.26 29.91
CA PHE A 936 29.12 -13.66 29.52
C PHE A 936 29.24 -12.24 30.09
N PRO A 937 30.23 -11.96 30.95
CA PRO A 937 30.49 -10.61 31.43
C PRO A 937 31.07 -9.77 30.28
N SER A 938 30.92 -8.45 30.30
CA SER A 938 31.57 -7.62 29.28
C SER A 938 33.10 -7.79 29.34
N SER A 939 33.74 -7.97 28.19
CA SER A 939 35.20 -8.10 28.09
C SER A 939 35.76 -7.10 27.09
N LEU A 940 37.04 -6.74 27.24
CA LEU A 940 37.80 -6.05 26.20
C LEU A 940 38.52 -7.12 25.38
N LEU A 941 38.48 -7.01 24.05
CA LEU A 941 39.30 -7.80 23.13
C LEU A 941 40.33 -6.90 22.49
N GLU A 942 41.58 -7.33 22.46
CA GLU A 942 42.64 -6.67 21.71
C GLU A 942 42.52 -6.92 20.20
N ARG A 943 43.28 -6.17 19.40
CA ARG A 943 43.25 -6.26 17.93
C ARG A 943 43.56 -7.70 17.49
N GLY A 944 42.65 -8.31 16.73
CA GLY A 944 42.78 -9.66 16.19
C GLY A 944 42.43 -10.78 17.18
N GLU A 945 42.21 -10.47 18.46
CA GLU A 945 41.76 -11.46 19.43
C GLU A 945 40.34 -11.97 19.11
N ARG A 946 40.10 -13.22 19.50
CA ARG A 946 38.83 -13.90 19.31
C ARG A 946 38.31 -14.43 20.63
N VAL A 947 37.00 -14.40 20.80
CA VAL A 947 36.31 -15.06 21.90
C VAL A 947 35.18 -15.92 21.37
N SER A 948 35.07 -17.14 21.87
CA SER A 948 33.94 -18.01 21.61
C SER A 948 32.79 -17.65 22.54
N LEU A 949 31.62 -17.41 21.98
CA LEU A 949 30.38 -17.20 22.70
C LEU A 949 29.41 -18.33 22.38
N TRP A 950 28.56 -18.69 23.33
CA TRP A 950 27.48 -19.66 23.12
C TRP A 950 26.14 -18.96 23.32
N VAL A 951 25.29 -18.96 22.29
CA VAL A 951 23.92 -18.44 22.34
C VAL A 951 22.98 -19.61 22.64
N GLY A 952 22.28 -19.53 23.77
CA GLY A 952 21.34 -20.56 24.20
C GLY A 952 19.96 -20.42 23.55
N VAL A 953 19.30 -21.55 23.33
CA VAL A 953 17.89 -21.58 22.89
C VAL A 953 16.96 -20.99 23.96
N PRO A 954 15.81 -20.40 23.57
CA PRO A 954 14.82 -19.90 24.52
C PRO A 954 14.34 -21.01 25.46
N ALA A 955 13.95 -20.65 26.70
CA ALA A 955 13.29 -21.59 27.60
C ALA A 955 11.94 -22.02 27.02
N SER A 956 11.52 -23.27 27.22
CA SER A 956 10.19 -23.75 26.79
C SER A 956 9.05 -22.90 27.34
N VAL A 957 9.19 -22.41 28.58
CA VAL A 957 8.25 -21.48 29.26
C VAL A 957 8.25 -20.06 28.69
N SER A 958 9.27 -19.68 27.90
CA SER A 958 9.41 -18.35 27.31
C SER A 958 8.88 -18.25 25.88
N LEU A 959 8.37 -19.35 25.31
CA LEU A 959 7.77 -19.34 23.98
C LEU A 959 6.44 -18.57 23.99
N PRO A 960 6.16 -17.76 22.96
CA PRO A 960 4.92 -17.00 22.86
C PRO A 960 3.67 -17.90 22.89
N ALA A 961 2.61 -17.42 23.54
CA ALA A 961 1.33 -18.12 23.55
C ALA A 961 0.76 -18.24 22.12
N GLY A 962 0.50 -19.47 21.67
CA GLY A 962 -0.03 -19.76 20.34
C GLY A 962 1.04 -20.07 19.27
N ALA A 963 2.32 -20.05 19.63
CA ALA A 963 3.38 -20.51 18.73
C ALA A 963 3.34 -22.04 18.56
N ALA A 964 3.41 -22.50 17.31
CA ALA A 964 3.30 -23.91 16.94
C ALA A 964 4.63 -24.46 16.39
N GLY A 965 4.72 -25.80 16.30
CA GLY A 965 5.86 -26.44 15.64
C GLY A 965 5.96 -26.03 14.17
N GLY A 966 7.17 -25.71 13.71
CA GLY A 966 7.45 -25.20 12.37
C GLY A 966 7.41 -23.67 12.25
N ASP A 967 6.89 -22.96 13.25
CA ASP A 967 6.98 -21.49 13.29
C ASP A 967 8.41 -21.02 13.57
N ILE A 968 8.70 -19.75 13.24
CA ILE A 968 10.01 -19.13 13.42
C ILE A 968 9.89 -17.93 14.35
N LEU A 969 10.77 -17.82 15.33
CA LEU A 969 10.97 -16.58 16.08
C LEU A 969 12.17 -15.85 15.49
N LEU A 970 12.00 -14.58 15.13
CA LEU A 970 13.03 -13.73 14.53
C LEU A 970 13.49 -12.67 15.54
N GLY A 971 14.76 -12.32 15.47
CA GLY A 971 15.40 -11.44 16.42
C GLY A 971 16.75 -10.92 15.96
N THR A 972 17.46 -10.34 16.92
CA THR A 972 18.79 -9.75 16.70
C THR A 972 19.72 -10.13 17.83
N VAL A 973 20.98 -10.43 17.50
CA VAL A 973 22.11 -10.49 18.43
C VAL A 973 23.02 -9.28 18.20
N THR A 974 23.35 -8.56 19.26
CA THR A 974 24.42 -7.55 19.26
C THR A 974 25.58 -8.06 20.08
N TYR A 975 26.80 -7.69 19.70
CA TYR A 975 28.01 -8.14 20.40
C TYR A 975 28.70 -7.02 21.17
N GLY A 976 28.44 -5.76 20.85
CA GLY A 976 29.08 -4.59 21.46
C GLY A 976 28.22 -3.90 22.52
N THR A 977 28.72 -2.81 23.09
CA THR A 977 28.02 -2.04 24.12
C THR A 977 27.01 -1.06 23.54
N ALA A 978 25.77 -1.08 24.05
CA ALA A 978 24.81 -0.01 23.83
C ALA A 978 25.18 1.20 24.71
N ARG A 979 25.35 2.40 24.13
CA ARG A 979 25.46 3.66 24.89
C ARG A 979 24.62 4.79 24.28
N ASP A 980 24.14 5.64 25.18
CA ASP A 980 23.11 6.67 25.03
C ASP A 980 23.57 7.98 24.37
N GLY A 981 22.63 8.56 23.62
CA GLY A 981 22.31 9.98 23.72
C GLY A 981 23.21 11.01 23.06
N ARG A 982 24.54 10.83 22.91
CA ARG A 982 25.38 11.84 22.20
C ARG A 982 26.83 11.49 21.78
N ARG A 983 27.42 10.32 22.06
CA ARG A 983 28.81 10.01 21.60
C ARG A 983 29.03 8.51 21.34
N GLN A 984 29.27 8.16 20.07
CA GLN A 984 29.78 6.89 19.50
C GLN A 984 29.14 5.57 20.02
N SER A 985 28.43 4.84 19.13
CA SER A 985 27.93 3.50 19.46
C SER A 985 29.04 2.46 19.36
N GLY A 986 29.20 1.64 20.40
CA GLY A 986 30.13 0.51 20.42
C GLY A 986 29.57 -0.75 19.76
N GLN A 987 28.49 -0.68 18.98
CA GLN A 987 27.85 -1.82 18.34
C GLN A 987 27.24 -1.49 16.97
N ARG A 988 27.12 -2.52 16.11
CA ARG A 988 26.43 -2.44 14.82
C ARG A 988 24.93 -2.07 14.99
N PRO A 989 24.42 -1.00 14.37
CA PRO A 989 22.99 -0.70 14.36
C PRO A 989 22.18 -1.86 13.78
N GLY A 990 21.09 -2.23 14.45
CA GLY A 990 20.24 -3.36 14.06
C GLY A 990 20.79 -4.74 14.45
N GLY A 991 22.04 -4.87 14.92
CA GLY A 991 22.64 -6.15 15.28
C GLY A 991 22.76 -7.13 14.10
N PHE A 992 23.00 -8.40 14.40
CA PHE A 992 23.03 -9.50 13.43
C PHE A 992 21.74 -10.34 13.58
N PRO A 993 21.14 -10.85 12.49
CA PRO A 993 19.96 -11.70 12.57
C PRO A 993 20.17 -12.92 13.48
N VAL A 994 19.17 -13.23 14.29
CA VAL A 994 19.05 -14.53 14.96
C VAL A 994 17.63 -15.05 14.76
N GLN A 995 17.52 -16.32 14.41
CA GLN A 995 16.23 -17.00 14.26
C GLN A 995 16.19 -18.27 15.09
N TYR A 996 15.01 -18.63 15.58
CA TYR A 996 14.78 -19.88 16.30
C TYR A 996 13.60 -20.61 15.67
N VAL A 997 13.84 -21.84 15.21
CA VAL A 997 12.80 -22.72 14.65
C VAL A 997 12.15 -23.50 15.78
N ILE A 998 10.83 -23.36 15.92
CA ILE A 998 10.09 -24.03 16.98
C ILE A 998 9.92 -25.51 16.61
N PRO A 999 10.33 -26.45 17.47
CA PRO A 999 10.25 -27.88 17.17
C PRO A 999 8.79 -28.34 17.10
N ASN A 1000 8.54 -29.32 16.23
CA ASN A 1000 7.28 -30.06 16.23
C ASN A 1000 7.16 -30.82 17.56
N ARG A 1001 6.11 -30.55 18.34
CA ARG A 1001 5.81 -31.35 19.53
C ARG A 1001 5.28 -32.71 19.05
N GLU A 1002 5.97 -33.80 19.37
CA GLU A 1002 5.40 -35.14 19.21
C GLU A 1002 4.08 -35.20 20.01
N GLY A 1003 2.98 -35.50 19.32
CA GLY A 1003 1.64 -35.58 19.91
C GLY A 1003 0.61 -34.58 19.37
N THR A 1004 1.01 -33.51 18.67
CA THR A 1004 0.05 -32.75 17.86
C THR A 1004 -0.15 -33.46 16.53
N LYS A 1005 -1.25 -34.24 16.43
CA LYS A 1005 -1.73 -34.76 15.15
C LYS A 1005 -1.77 -33.60 14.12
N PRO A 1006 -1.42 -33.84 12.83
CA PRO A 1006 -1.72 -32.87 11.79
C PRO A 1006 -3.21 -32.49 11.88
N ARG A 1007 -3.57 -31.25 11.51
CA ARG A 1007 -4.98 -30.84 11.29
C ARG A 1007 -5.53 -31.55 10.04
N GLY A 1008 -5.51 -32.88 10.04
CA GLY A 1008 -6.36 -33.74 9.25
C GLY A 1008 -7.50 -34.19 10.16
N ALA A 1009 -8.72 -34.20 9.63
CA ALA A 1009 -9.92 -34.63 10.32
C ALA A 1009 -9.63 -35.87 11.18
N GLU A 1010 -9.90 -35.79 12.49
CA GLU A 1010 -9.99 -37.01 13.28
C GLU A 1010 -11.11 -37.85 12.65
N SER A 1011 -10.71 -38.94 12.00
CA SER A 1011 -11.63 -40.03 11.70
C SER A 1011 -12.27 -40.42 13.04
N PRO A 1012 -13.60 -40.31 13.20
CA PRO A 1012 -14.24 -40.66 14.45
C PRO A 1012 -13.89 -42.12 14.77
N LYS A 1013 -13.29 -42.36 15.93
CA LYS A 1013 -13.15 -43.72 16.46
C LYS A 1013 -14.56 -44.29 16.56
N LEU A 1014 -14.80 -45.43 15.90
CA LEU A 1014 -16.02 -46.21 16.08
C LEU A 1014 -16.18 -46.50 17.59
N PRO A 1015 -17.27 -46.07 18.23
CA PRO A 1015 -17.52 -46.38 19.63
C PRO A 1015 -17.56 -47.90 19.83
N ALA A 1016 -16.96 -48.40 20.89
CA ALA A 1016 -16.97 -49.83 21.24
C ALA A 1016 -18.36 -50.34 21.72
N ASP A 1017 -19.35 -49.44 21.81
CA ASP A 1017 -20.70 -49.66 22.32
C ASP A 1017 -21.72 -49.27 21.23
N GLU A 1018 -22.65 -50.18 20.94
CA GLU A 1018 -23.71 -50.02 19.95
C GLU A 1018 -24.59 -48.78 20.23
N THR A 1019 -24.86 -48.48 21.50
CA THR A 1019 -25.65 -47.33 21.92
C THR A 1019 -24.92 -46.02 21.63
N ALA A 1020 -23.61 -45.98 21.91
CA ALA A 1020 -22.77 -44.82 21.62
C ALA A 1020 -22.63 -44.59 20.10
N PHE A 1021 -22.59 -45.65 19.28
CA PHE A 1021 -22.61 -45.57 17.83
C PHE A 1021 -23.94 -45.00 17.30
N ARG A 1022 -25.08 -45.51 17.78
CA ARG A 1022 -26.41 -45.00 17.43
C ARG A 1022 -26.56 -43.51 17.79
N ILE A 1023 -26.03 -43.07 18.94
CA ILE A 1023 -25.98 -41.65 19.34
C ILE A 1023 -25.06 -40.81 18.45
N ALA A 1024 -23.86 -41.30 18.11
CA ALA A 1024 -22.95 -40.60 17.21
C ALA A 1024 -23.59 -40.42 15.82
N LYS A 1025 -24.29 -41.46 15.32
CA LYS A 1025 -25.07 -41.38 14.10
C LYS A 1025 -26.22 -40.37 14.23
N LEU A 1026 -26.98 -40.40 15.32
CA LEU A 1026 -28.05 -39.45 15.61
C LEU A 1026 -27.55 -37.99 15.58
N LYS A 1027 -26.38 -37.70 16.18
CA LYS A 1027 -25.74 -36.37 16.16
C LYS A 1027 -25.23 -35.95 14.77
N SER A 1028 -24.96 -36.90 13.87
CA SER A 1028 -24.53 -36.61 12.49
C SER A 1028 -25.67 -36.28 11.53
N LEU A 1029 -26.91 -36.64 11.88
CA LEU A 1029 -28.12 -36.40 11.09
C LEU A 1029 -28.63 -34.97 11.30
N ILE A 1030 -27.96 -34.01 10.67
CA ILE A 1030 -28.10 -32.58 10.97
C ILE A 1030 -29.06 -31.86 9.99
N THR A 1031 -29.38 -32.43 8.83
CA THR A 1031 -30.13 -31.72 7.76
C THR A 1031 -31.61 -32.09 7.72
N ALA A 1032 -32.45 -31.23 7.13
CA ALA A 1032 -33.90 -31.46 7.03
C ALA A 1032 -34.24 -32.76 6.26
N ALA A 1033 -33.41 -33.15 5.29
CA ALA A 1033 -33.55 -34.41 4.57
C ALA A 1033 -33.44 -35.65 5.49
N ASP A 1034 -32.78 -35.49 6.65
CA ASP A 1034 -32.54 -36.57 7.60
C ASP A 1034 -33.70 -36.76 8.60
N ASP A 1035 -34.77 -35.95 8.57
CA ASP A 1035 -35.81 -35.92 9.62
C ASP A 1035 -36.46 -37.28 9.88
N SER A 1036 -36.79 -38.02 8.83
CA SER A 1036 -37.40 -39.35 8.96
C SER A 1036 -36.43 -40.37 9.57
N GLN A 1037 -35.13 -40.24 9.31
CA GLN A 1037 -34.11 -41.14 9.84
C GLN A 1037 -33.73 -40.76 11.27
N PHE A 1038 -33.63 -39.46 11.56
CA PHE A 1038 -33.38 -38.92 12.89
C PHE A 1038 -34.50 -39.32 13.86
N ASN A 1039 -35.76 -39.09 13.48
CA ASN A 1039 -36.90 -39.39 14.35
C ASN A 1039 -37.03 -40.89 14.61
N ARG A 1040 -36.91 -41.74 13.57
CA ARG A 1040 -36.92 -43.21 13.75
C ARG A 1040 -35.82 -43.69 14.67
N LEU A 1041 -34.59 -43.20 14.49
CA LEU A 1041 -33.45 -43.61 15.33
C LEU A 1041 -33.59 -43.08 16.77
N ALA A 1042 -34.08 -41.85 16.94
CA ALA A 1042 -34.36 -41.30 18.27
C ALA A 1042 -35.45 -42.10 19.00
N GLU A 1043 -36.53 -42.46 18.30
CA GLU A 1043 -37.62 -43.29 18.82
C GLU A 1043 -37.14 -44.70 19.19
N GLN A 1044 -36.29 -45.33 18.37
CA GLN A 1044 -35.70 -46.64 18.69
C GLN A 1044 -34.89 -46.59 19.99
N ILE A 1045 -34.00 -45.60 20.14
CA ILE A 1045 -33.18 -45.45 21.35
C ILE A 1045 -34.05 -45.12 22.56
N LEU A 1046 -35.07 -44.27 22.42
CA LEU A 1046 -36.01 -43.94 23.50
C LEU A 1046 -36.97 -45.10 23.81
N LYS A 1047 -37.19 -46.05 22.90
CA LYS A 1047 -37.98 -47.26 23.18
C LYS A 1047 -37.19 -48.26 24.03
N GLU A 1048 -35.88 -48.37 23.77
CA GLU A 1048 -34.95 -49.20 24.56
C GLU A 1048 -34.61 -48.55 25.91
N HIS A 1049 -34.46 -47.22 25.92
CA HIS A 1049 -34.11 -46.41 27.09
C HIS A 1049 -34.92 -45.11 27.10
N SER A 1050 -36.12 -45.16 27.68
CA SER A 1050 -37.12 -44.07 27.69
C SER A 1050 -36.66 -42.74 28.27
N GLU A 1051 -35.56 -42.75 29.03
CA GLU A 1051 -35.05 -41.58 29.74
C GLU A 1051 -33.60 -41.22 29.33
N HIS A 1052 -33.14 -41.72 28.18
CA HIS A 1052 -31.76 -41.56 27.74
C HIS A 1052 -31.39 -40.10 27.42
N LEU A 1053 -30.72 -39.45 28.37
CA LEU A 1053 -30.37 -38.03 28.34
C LEU A 1053 -29.64 -37.58 27.05
N PRO A 1054 -28.60 -38.28 26.53
CA PRO A 1054 -27.94 -37.89 25.28
C PRO A 1054 -28.87 -37.83 24.06
N THR A 1055 -29.90 -38.67 24.02
CA THR A 1055 -30.91 -38.67 22.93
C THR A 1055 -31.82 -37.46 23.03
N LEU A 1056 -32.31 -37.16 24.23
CA LEU A 1056 -33.14 -35.97 24.50
C LEU A 1056 -32.38 -34.67 24.17
N VAL A 1057 -31.09 -34.58 24.53
CA VAL A 1057 -30.22 -33.45 24.19
C VAL A 1057 -30.05 -33.30 22.68
N ALA A 1058 -29.87 -34.41 21.96
CA ALA A 1058 -29.76 -34.37 20.51
C ALA A 1058 -31.07 -33.93 19.84
N GLN A 1059 -32.23 -34.37 20.34
CA GLN A 1059 -33.56 -33.88 19.89
C GLN A 1059 -33.71 -32.37 20.12
N LEU A 1060 -33.32 -31.88 21.30
CA LEU A 1060 -33.33 -30.44 21.59
C LEU A 1060 -32.41 -29.66 20.62
N HIS A 1061 -31.17 -30.13 20.41
CA HIS A 1061 -30.21 -29.49 19.51
C HIS A 1061 -30.69 -29.47 18.06
N ARG A 1062 -31.39 -30.53 17.63
CA ARG A 1062 -32.01 -30.64 16.31
C ARG A 1062 -33.14 -29.62 16.13
N LEU A 1063 -34.01 -29.47 17.12
CA LEU A 1063 -35.12 -28.51 17.08
C LEU A 1063 -34.60 -27.06 17.13
N ASP A 1064 -33.58 -26.79 17.94
CA ASP A 1064 -33.01 -25.46 18.15
C ASP A 1064 -31.87 -25.11 17.17
N GLN A 1065 -32.04 -25.42 15.88
CA GLN A 1065 -31.10 -25.03 14.82
C GLN A 1065 -31.34 -23.60 14.32
N ILE A 1066 -30.28 -22.82 14.10
CA ILE A 1066 -30.37 -21.38 13.74
C ILE A 1066 -31.28 -21.11 12.54
N LYS A 1067 -31.26 -21.97 11.51
CA LYS A 1067 -32.04 -21.77 10.27
C LYS A 1067 -33.56 -21.88 10.51
N ASN A 1068 -33.99 -22.84 11.34
CA ASN A 1068 -35.40 -23.22 11.43
C ASN A 1068 -36.00 -23.04 12.84
N ARG A 1069 -35.21 -22.68 13.86
CA ARG A 1069 -35.67 -22.60 15.26
C ARG A 1069 -36.92 -21.76 15.47
N LYS A 1070 -37.11 -20.68 14.69
CA LYS A 1070 -38.29 -19.81 14.78
C LYS A 1070 -39.60 -20.54 14.46
N GLN A 1071 -39.54 -21.62 13.69
CA GLN A 1071 -40.69 -22.45 13.33
C GLN A 1071 -41.04 -23.47 14.42
N HIS A 1072 -40.08 -23.81 15.30
CA HIS A 1072 -40.21 -24.90 16.27
C HIS A 1072 -40.15 -24.42 17.72
N LEU A 1073 -40.33 -23.12 18.00
CA LEU A 1073 -40.10 -22.55 19.32
C LEU A 1073 -40.87 -23.27 20.45
N PRO A 1074 -42.17 -23.62 20.32
CA PRO A 1074 -42.87 -24.37 21.36
C PRO A 1074 -42.27 -25.76 21.58
N LYS A 1075 -41.94 -26.47 20.49
CA LYS A 1075 -41.30 -27.79 20.55
C LYS A 1075 -39.92 -27.74 21.21
N VAL A 1076 -39.15 -26.66 20.99
CA VAL A 1076 -37.87 -26.43 21.67
C VAL A 1076 -38.05 -26.29 23.18
N VAL A 1077 -39.08 -25.56 23.62
CA VAL A 1077 -39.40 -25.41 25.05
C VAL A 1077 -39.77 -26.78 25.64
N THR A 1078 -40.68 -27.53 25.01
CA THR A 1078 -41.08 -28.87 25.46
C THR A 1078 -39.89 -29.85 25.52
N ALA A 1079 -39.04 -29.86 24.50
CA ALA A 1079 -37.85 -30.71 24.48
C ALA A 1079 -36.83 -30.32 25.56
N ALA A 1080 -36.67 -29.01 25.82
CA ALA A 1080 -35.81 -28.54 26.90
C ALA A 1080 -36.36 -28.91 28.28
N ASP A 1081 -37.67 -28.84 28.48
CA ASP A 1081 -38.32 -29.29 29.73
C ASP A 1081 -38.10 -30.78 29.97
N ALA A 1082 -38.21 -31.61 28.92
CA ALA A 1082 -37.91 -33.03 29.01
C ALA A 1082 -36.45 -33.30 29.42
N VAL A 1083 -35.49 -32.52 28.92
CA VAL A 1083 -34.08 -32.63 29.32
C VAL A 1083 -33.85 -32.15 30.77
N ILE A 1084 -34.43 -30.99 31.15
CA ILE A 1084 -34.28 -30.42 32.51
C ILE A 1084 -34.86 -31.37 33.56
N ALA A 1085 -35.99 -32.01 33.27
CA ALA A 1085 -36.62 -32.96 34.18
C ALA A 1085 -35.70 -34.12 34.57
N ARG A 1086 -34.78 -34.55 33.68
CA ARG A 1086 -33.82 -35.64 33.93
C ARG A 1086 -32.57 -35.23 34.69
N LEU A 1087 -32.27 -33.93 34.72
CA LEU A 1087 -31.05 -33.40 35.32
C LEU A 1087 -31.21 -33.04 36.80
N HIS A 1088 -32.44 -33.04 37.30
CA HIS A 1088 -32.80 -32.72 38.70
C HIS A 1088 -32.00 -31.51 39.26
N PRO A 1089 -32.23 -30.27 38.77
CA PRO A 1089 -31.37 -29.11 39.05
C PRO A 1089 -31.09 -28.85 40.53
N LYS A 1090 -32.06 -29.11 41.42
CA LYS A 1090 -31.91 -28.95 42.88
C LYS A 1090 -30.88 -29.92 43.47
N GLU A 1091 -30.92 -31.20 43.06
CA GLU A 1091 -29.99 -32.23 43.52
C GLU A 1091 -28.59 -31.95 42.98
N LEU A 1092 -28.50 -31.56 41.70
CA LEU A 1092 -27.26 -31.15 41.07
C LEU A 1092 -26.63 -29.96 41.82
N ALA A 1093 -27.42 -28.96 42.22
CA ALA A 1093 -26.93 -27.79 42.95
C ALA A 1093 -26.40 -28.17 44.34
N ALA A 1094 -27.12 -29.06 45.05
CA ALA A 1094 -26.69 -29.59 46.34
C ALA A 1094 -25.33 -30.32 46.23
N HIS A 1095 -25.13 -31.10 45.17
CA HIS A 1095 -23.85 -31.80 44.92
C HIS A 1095 -22.67 -30.83 44.69
N PHE A 1096 -22.89 -29.69 44.02
CA PHE A 1096 -21.85 -28.68 43.84
C PHE A 1096 -21.56 -27.86 45.12
N GLY A 1097 -22.43 -27.89 46.12
CA GLY A 1097 -22.23 -27.29 47.44
C GLY A 1097 -21.34 -28.10 48.39
N THR A 1098 -21.02 -29.36 48.06
CA THR A 1098 -20.16 -30.24 48.88
C THR A 1098 -18.73 -30.34 48.31
N ASN A 1099 -17.72 -30.29 49.18
CA ASN A 1099 -16.31 -30.48 48.80
C ASN A 1099 -16.02 -31.96 48.50
N VAL A 1100 -15.35 -32.23 47.38
CA VAL A 1100 -14.96 -33.59 46.97
C VAL A 1100 -13.54 -33.87 47.46
N ASN A 1101 -13.33 -34.99 48.15
CA ASN A 1101 -12.00 -35.46 48.54
C ASN A 1101 -11.22 -35.94 47.30
N PRO A 1102 -10.04 -35.37 46.97
CA PRO A 1102 -9.25 -35.77 45.81
C PRO A 1102 -8.78 -37.23 45.81
N GLY A 1103 -8.76 -37.89 46.97
CA GLY A 1103 -8.33 -39.29 47.12
C GLY A 1103 -9.39 -40.35 46.79
N ASP A 1104 -10.67 -39.97 46.64
CA ASP A 1104 -11.76 -40.90 46.31
C ASP A 1104 -12.02 -40.91 44.79
N THR A 1105 -11.52 -41.94 44.12
CA THR A 1105 -11.63 -42.12 42.67
C THR A 1105 -13.08 -42.22 42.19
N LYS A 1106 -14.00 -42.77 43.01
CA LYS A 1106 -15.43 -42.84 42.67
C LYS A 1106 -16.09 -41.47 42.79
N ALA A 1107 -15.75 -40.70 43.82
CA ALA A 1107 -16.25 -39.34 43.99
C ALA A 1107 -15.74 -38.40 42.89
N VAL A 1108 -14.49 -38.55 42.45
CA VAL A 1108 -13.92 -37.79 41.31
C VAL A 1108 -14.64 -38.13 40.00
N GLN A 1109 -14.92 -39.43 39.74
CA GLN A 1109 -15.65 -39.86 38.54
C GLN A 1109 -17.11 -39.38 38.55
N LEU A 1110 -17.78 -39.43 39.70
CA LEU A 1110 -19.12 -38.88 39.88
C LEU A 1110 -19.11 -37.36 39.64
N ARG A 1111 -18.12 -36.65 40.17
CA ARG A 1111 -17.95 -35.19 39.95
C ARG A 1111 -17.76 -34.85 38.47
N LYS A 1112 -17.04 -35.67 37.71
CA LYS A 1112 -16.91 -35.52 36.25
C LYS A 1112 -18.27 -35.67 35.55
N THR A 1113 -19.04 -36.69 35.90
CA THR A 1113 -20.40 -36.91 35.37
C THR A 1113 -21.35 -35.75 35.72
N MET A 1114 -21.28 -35.26 36.96
CA MET A 1114 -22.07 -34.10 37.41
C MET A 1114 -21.64 -32.79 36.72
N ASN A 1115 -20.36 -32.63 36.36
CA ASN A 1115 -19.90 -31.52 35.52
C ASN A 1115 -20.51 -31.58 34.11
N ASP A 1116 -20.60 -32.77 33.52
CA ASP A 1116 -21.25 -32.97 32.22
C ASP A 1116 -22.75 -32.65 32.31
N HIS A 1117 -23.43 -33.13 33.36
CA HIS A 1117 -24.83 -32.79 33.63
C HIS A 1117 -25.04 -31.29 33.82
N LYS A 1118 -24.14 -30.61 34.54
CA LYS A 1118 -24.16 -29.15 34.71
C LYS A 1118 -24.00 -28.44 33.36
N ALA A 1119 -23.07 -28.87 32.52
CA ALA A 1119 -22.88 -28.29 31.19
C ALA A 1119 -24.13 -28.45 30.31
N ILE A 1120 -24.75 -29.63 30.33
CA ILE A 1120 -26.01 -29.91 29.61
C ILE A 1120 -27.15 -29.04 30.15
N LEU A 1121 -27.29 -28.93 31.47
CA LEU A 1121 -28.33 -28.10 32.10
C LEU A 1121 -28.20 -26.64 31.68
N ILE A 1122 -26.99 -26.09 31.72
CA ILE A 1122 -26.69 -24.71 31.32
C ILE A 1122 -27.05 -24.47 29.85
N ASP A 1123 -26.60 -25.34 28.93
CA ASP A 1123 -26.96 -25.24 27.50
C ASP A 1123 -28.47 -25.32 27.30
N THR A 1124 -29.14 -26.26 27.98
CA THR A 1124 -30.59 -26.47 27.88
C THR A 1124 -31.38 -25.25 28.37
N LEU A 1125 -31.07 -24.73 29.56
CA LEU A 1125 -31.70 -23.52 30.11
C LEU A 1125 -31.47 -22.30 29.22
N TYR A 1126 -30.28 -22.16 28.63
CA TYR A 1126 -29.98 -21.09 27.69
C TYR A 1126 -30.83 -21.20 26.41
N ARG A 1127 -30.92 -22.40 25.83
CA ARG A 1127 -31.75 -22.67 24.63
C ARG A 1127 -33.23 -22.42 24.90
N LYS A 1128 -33.77 -22.94 26.01
CA LYS A 1128 -35.15 -22.68 26.46
C LYS A 1128 -35.41 -21.19 26.63
N GLY A 1129 -34.52 -20.48 27.30
CA GLY A 1129 -34.63 -19.03 27.51
C GLY A 1129 -34.64 -18.24 26.20
N ARG A 1130 -33.79 -18.60 25.22
CA ARG A 1130 -33.84 -17.99 23.89
C ARG A 1130 -35.13 -18.31 23.16
N ALA A 1131 -35.61 -19.55 23.23
CA ALA A 1131 -36.83 -19.96 22.56
C ALA A 1131 -38.03 -19.18 23.10
N LEU A 1132 -38.20 -19.13 24.43
CA LEU A 1132 -39.20 -18.30 25.09
C LEU A 1132 -39.06 -16.83 24.67
N GLY A 1133 -37.85 -16.27 24.74
CA GLY A 1133 -37.62 -14.89 24.33
C GLY A 1133 -37.87 -14.62 22.85
N TYR A 1134 -37.79 -15.61 21.95
CA TYR A 1134 -38.02 -15.46 20.51
C TYR A 1134 -39.49 -15.57 20.12
N MET A 1135 -40.33 -16.19 20.95
CA MET A 1135 -41.78 -16.24 20.74
C MET A 1135 -42.40 -14.84 20.68
N GLU A 1136 -41.80 -13.88 21.40
CA GLU A 1136 -42.23 -12.47 21.44
C GLU A 1136 -41.61 -11.60 20.35
N LEU A 1137 -41.02 -12.19 19.30
CA LEU A 1137 -40.57 -11.41 18.15
C LEU A 1137 -41.80 -11.03 17.31
N PRO A 1138 -41.92 -9.78 16.81
CA PRO A 1138 -43.11 -9.36 16.07
C PRO A 1138 -43.48 -10.28 14.90
N ASP A 1139 -42.49 -10.79 14.16
CA ASP A 1139 -42.69 -11.73 13.05
C ASP A 1139 -43.15 -13.12 13.48
N VAL A 1140 -42.89 -13.50 14.73
CA VAL A 1140 -43.32 -14.77 15.32
C VAL A 1140 -44.70 -14.64 15.93
N VAL A 1141 -44.95 -13.59 16.72
CA VAL A 1141 -46.27 -13.30 17.32
C VAL A 1141 -47.34 -13.18 16.24
N ALA A 1142 -47.01 -12.56 15.09
CA ALA A 1142 -47.93 -12.46 13.96
C ALA A 1142 -48.36 -13.83 13.37
N ARG A 1143 -47.57 -14.89 13.57
CA ARG A 1143 -47.85 -16.24 13.06
C ARG A 1143 -48.34 -17.19 14.16
N HIS A 1144 -47.85 -17.00 15.38
CA HIS A 1144 -48.11 -17.81 16.55
C HIS A 1144 -48.28 -16.88 17.76
N PRO A 1145 -49.51 -16.37 18.00
CA PRO A 1145 -49.79 -15.49 19.12
C PRO A 1145 -49.49 -16.16 20.46
N VAL A 1146 -49.03 -15.37 21.44
CA VAL A 1146 -48.90 -15.83 22.82
C VAL A 1146 -50.28 -15.73 23.47
N GLU A 1147 -50.92 -16.87 23.74
CA GLU A 1147 -52.28 -16.94 24.30
C GLU A 1147 -52.35 -16.41 25.74
N ASP A 1148 -51.37 -16.76 26.58
CA ASP A 1148 -51.24 -16.29 27.97
C ASP A 1148 -49.89 -15.60 28.17
N GLN A 1149 -49.90 -14.27 28.11
CA GLN A 1149 -48.70 -13.45 28.29
C GLN A 1149 -48.15 -13.53 29.72
N GLN A 1150 -49.00 -13.67 30.74
CA GLN A 1150 -48.58 -13.70 32.14
C GLN A 1150 -47.86 -15.01 32.46
N ALA A 1151 -48.39 -16.15 31.98
CA ALA A 1151 -47.72 -17.44 32.09
C ALA A 1151 -46.40 -17.46 31.30
N HIS A 1152 -46.38 -16.85 30.10
CA HIS A 1152 -45.17 -16.74 29.30
C HIS A 1152 -44.07 -15.92 29.99
N ASP A 1153 -44.43 -14.78 30.57
CA ASP A 1153 -43.52 -13.92 31.33
C ASP A 1153 -42.95 -14.62 32.55
N LYS A 1154 -43.80 -15.34 33.29
CA LYS A 1154 -43.39 -16.18 34.42
C LYS A 1154 -42.41 -17.27 33.98
N ALA A 1155 -42.73 -18.01 32.91
CA ALA A 1155 -41.87 -19.08 32.39
C ALA A 1155 -40.48 -18.58 31.97
N PHE A 1156 -40.41 -17.41 31.32
CA PHE A 1156 -39.12 -16.80 30.98
C PHE A 1156 -38.33 -16.37 32.22
N ALA A 1157 -39.00 -15.71 33.17
CA ALA A 1157 -38.37 -15.22 34.40
C ALA A 1157 -37.80 -16.37 35.25
N GLU A 1158 -38.55 -17.45 35.42
CA GLU A 1158 -38.13 -18.64 36.16
C GLU A 1158 -36.96 -19.34 35.47
N ASN A 1159 -37.03 -19.56 34.17
CA ASN A 1159 -35.93 -20.16 33.41
C ASN A 1159 -34.65 -19.31 33.48
N PHE A 1160 -34.78 -17.98 33.35
CA PHE A 1160 -33.64 -17.08 33.44
C PHE A 1160 -33.04 -17.06 34.85
N ALA A 1161 -33.87 -17.02 35.89
CA ALA A 1161 -33.42 -17.06 37.28
C ALA A 1161 -32.67 -18.36 37.58
N GLU A 1162 -33.16 -19.49 37.06
CA GLU A 1162 -32.48 -20.76 37.20
C GLU A 1162 -31.12 -20.75 36.48
N LEU A 1163 -31.05 -20.29 35.21
CA LEU A 1163 -29.77 -20.16 34.49
C LEU A 1163 -28.76 -19.29 35.25
N ALA A 1164 -29.22 -18.18 35.84
CA ALA A 1164 -28.37 -17.25 36.59
C ALA A 1164 -27.76 -17.84 37.87
N ARG A 1165 -28.30 -18.95 38.41
CA ARG A 1165 -27.68 -19.69 39.52
C ARG A 1165 -26.41 -20.43 39.12
N TRP A 1166 -26.29 -20.77 37.83
CA TRP A 1166 -25.23 -21.65 37.32
C TRP A 1166 -24.09 -20.91 36.63
N VAL A 1167 -24.38 -19.76 36.01
CA VAL A 1167 -23.44 -18.99 35.19
C VAL A 1167 -23.59 -17.49 35.40
N ASP A 1168 -22.51 -16.74 35.15
CA ASP A 1168 -22.61 -15.30 34.92
C ASP A 1168 -23.31 -15.07 33.57
N THR A 1169 -24.58 -14.70 33.62
CA THR A 1169 -25.38 -14.43 32.41
C THR A 1169 -24.90 -13.21 31.61
N THR A 1170 -24.02 -12.37 32.18
CA THR A 1170 -23.38 -11.26 31.46
C THR A 1170 -22.17 -11.70 30.64
N ALA A 1171 -21.67 -12.93 30.84
CA ALA A 1171 -20.58 -13.51 30.06
C ALA A 1171 -20.94 -13.66 28.57
N ARG A 1172 -19.91 -13.69 27.71
CA ARG A 1172 -20.02 -13.57 26.25
C ARG A 1172 -20.94 -14.63 25.62
N GLU A 1173 -20.97 -15.82 26.20
CA GLU A 1173 -21.75 -16.98 25.75
C GLU A 1173 -23.27 -16.76 25.93
N TYR A 1174 -23.65 -16.04 26.99
CA TYR A 1174 -25.05 -15.90 27.43
C TYR A 1174 -25.60 -14.47 27.26
N VAL A 1175 -24.73 -13.49 26.96
CA VAL A 1175 -25.06 -12.06 26.96
C VAL A 1175 -26.25 -11.69 26.07
N LEU A 1176 -26.47 -12.38 24.95
CA LEU A 1176 -27.61 -12.10 24.06
C LEU A 1176 -28.96 -12.35 24.73
N LEU A 1177 -29.05 -13.40 25.56
CA LEU A 1177 -30.25 -13.68 26.35
C LEU A 1177 -30.42 -12.66 27.48
N HIS A 1178 -29.32 -12.27 28.13
CA HIS A 1178 -29.33 -11.22 29.14
C HIS A 1178 -29.79 -9.87 28.56
N ILE A 1179 -29.28 -9.48 27.39
CA ILE A 1179 -29.73 -8.28 26.67
C ILE A 1179 -31.22 -8.37 26.34
N ARG A 1180 -31.73 -9.55 25.96
CA ARG A 1180 -33.17 -9.76 25.72
C ARG A 1180 -33.98 -9.54 26.99
N ARG A 1181 -33.53 -10.05 28.13
CA ARG A 1181 -34.16 -9.78 29.45
C ARG A 1181 -34.19 -8.29 29.76
N GLU A 1182 -33.05 -7.59 29.66
CA GLU A 1182 -32.99 -6.15 29.95
C GLU A 1182 -33.96 -5.37 29.05
N ARG A 1183 -34.05 -5.74 27.76
CA ARG A 1183 -35.01 -5.16 26.81
C ARG A 1183 -36.48 -5.44 27.16
N ARG A 1184 -36.81 -6.65 27.63
CA ARG A 1184 -38.17 -6.99 28.10
C ARG A 1184 -38.58 -6.16 29.31
N GLN A 1185 -37.62 -5.80 30.15
CA GLN A 1185 -37.84 -4.99 31.35
C GLN A 1185 -37.62 -3.48 31.10
N ALA A 1186 -37.58 -3.05 29.83
CA ALA A 1186 -37.35 -1.67 29.41
C ALA A 1186 -36.05 -1.00 29.96
N ARG A 1187 -35.06 -1.81 30.37
CA ARG A 1187 -33.76 -1.35 30.89
C ARG A 1187 -32.71 -1.25 29.79
N TYR A 1188 -32.91 -0.29 28.89
CA TYR A 1188 -32.10 -0.13 27.69
C TYR A 1188 -30.68 0.37 27.96
N GLY A 1189 -30.44 1.11 29.04
CA GLY A 1189 -29.11 1.55 29.45
C GLY A 1189 -28.21 0.37 29.81
N ASN A 1190 -28.72 -0.58 30.59
CA ASN A 1190 -28.02 -1.81 30.93
C ASN A 1190 -27.71 -2.67 29.69
N ALA A 1191 -28.68 -2.79 28.78
CA ALA A 1191 -28.47 -3.48 27.51
C ALA A 1191 -27.34 -2.84 26.68
N LEU A 1192 -27.30 -1.50 26.58
CA LEU A 1192 -26.23 -0.78 25.91
C LEU A 1192 -24.86 -0.97 26.57
N GLN A 1193 -24.80 -0.99 27.90
CA GLN A 1193 -23.57 -1.21 28.64
C GLN A 1193 -22.90 -2.54 28.25
N LEU A 1194 -23.69 -3.62 28.17
CA LEU A 1194 -23.19 -4.92 27.75
C LEU A 1194 -22.76 -4.92 26.28
N LEU A 1195 -23.54 -4.30 25.40
CA LEU A 1195 -23.20 -4.20 23.97
C LEU A 1195 -21.91 -3.41 23.74
N ASN A 1196 -21.74 -2.26 24.39
CA ASN A 1196 -20.55 -1.41 24.27
C ASN A 1196 -19.30 -2.05 24.91
N LYS A 1197 -19.47 -2.96 25.88
CA LYS A 1197 -18.38 -3.77 26.44
C LYS A 1197 -17.85 -4.81 25.44
N TYR A 1198 -18.74 -5.51 24.74
CA TYR A 1198 -18.36 -6.66 23.91
C TYR A 1198 -18.06 -6.31 22.45
N ILE A 1199 -18.67 -5.27 21.87
CA ILE A 1199 -18.45 -4.92 20.46
C ILE A 1199 -16.97 -4.64 20.12
N PRO A 1200 -16.21 -3.85 20.91
CA PRO A 1200 -14.81 -3.56 20.59
C PRO A 1200 -13.86 -4.75 20.79
N SER A 1201 -14.23 -5.69 21.67
CA SER A 1201 -13.36 -6.77 22.17
C SER A 1201 -13.65 -8.14 21.54
N SER A 1202 -14.64 -8.23 20.65
CA SER A 1202 -15.04 -9.48 20.00
C SER A 1202 -14.79 -9.48 18.49
N GLU A 1203 -14.75 -10.68 17.93
CA GLU A 1203 -14.88 -10.91 16.49
C GLU A 1203 -16.18 -10.23 16.00
N PRO A 1204 -16.18 -9.60 14.81
CA PRO A 1204 -17.36 -8.92 14.27
C PRO A 1204 -18.62 -9.78 14.39
N ASN A 1205 -19.58 -9.30 15.20
CA ASN A 1205 -20.80 -10.03 15.49
C ASN A 1205 -22.01 -9.21 15.05
N TYR A 1206 -22.66 -9.66 13.98
CA TYR A 1206 -23.84 -9.02 13.41
C TYR A 1206 -24.93 -8.76 14.44
N TRP A 1207 -25.16 -9.71 15.35
CA TRP A 1207 -26.21 -9.59 16.35
C TRP A 1207 -25.91 -8.50 17.38
N TYR A 1208 -24.66 -8.28 17.78
CA TYR A 1208 -24.35 -7.20 18.72
C TYR A 1208 -24.65 -5.83 18.13
N ILE A 1209 -24.17 -5.58 16.91
CA ILE A 1209 -24.38 -4.30 16.22
C ILE A 1209 -25.87 -4.09 15.91
N LYS A 1210 -26.55 -5.13 15.40
CA LYS A 1210 -28.00 -5.08 15.16
C LYS A 1210 -28.78 -4.78 16.44
N LYS A 1211 -28.45 -5.45 17.55
CA LYS A 1211 -29.16 -5.24 18.82
C LYS A 1211 -28.88 -3.86 19.40
N ARG A 1212 -27.67 -3.30 19.22
CA ARG A 1212 -27.35 -1.93 19.62
C ARG A 1212 -28.14 -0.90 18.82
N ARG A 1213 -28.19 -1.06 17.50
CA ARG A 1213 -29.06 -0.28 16.62
C ARG A 1213 -30.53 -0.34 17.07
N ASP A 1214 -31.09 -1.54 17.29
CA ASP A 1214 -32.48 -1.71 17.74
C ASP A 1214 -32.74 -1.01 19.10
N VAL A 1215 -31.73 -0.92 19.97
CA VAL A 1215 -31.84 -0.20 21.25
C VAL A 1215 -31.79 1.32 21.05
N PHE A 1216 -30.94 1.83 20.17
CA PHE A 1216 -30.93 3.26 19.82
C PHE A 1216 -32.25 3.72 19.21
N GLU A 1217 -32.86 2.90 18.36
CA GLU A 1217 -34.20 3.13 17.81
C GLU A 1217 -35.25 3.27 18.91
N LYS A 1218 -35.26 2.33 19.87
CA LYS A 1218 -36.20 2.35 21.00
C LYS A 1218 -35.98 3.52 21.97
N LEU A 1219 -34.76 4.04 22.04
CA LEU A 1219 -34.41 5.20 22.86
C LEU A 1219 -34.66 6.54 22.14
N GLY A 1220 -35.00 6.53 20.85
CA GLY A 1220 -35.14 7.75 20.03
C GLY A 1220 -33.80 8.44 19.73
N TRP A 1221 -32.67 7.74 19.87
CA TRP A 1221 -31.33 8.29 19.57
C TRP A 1221 -31.03 8.12 18.08
N THR A 1222 -31.75 8.87 17.24
CA THR A 1222 -31.75 8.74 15.77
C THR A 1222 -30.34 8.86 15.17
N HIS A 1223 -29.55 9.85 15.60
CA HIS A 1223 -28.16 10.06 15.16
C HIS A 1223 -27.25 8.85 15.42
N CYS A 1224 -27.44 8.15 16.54
CA CYS A 1224 -26.72 6.90 16.85
C CYS A 1224 -27.26 5.71 16.05
N TRP A 1225 -28.57 5.66 15.84
CA TRP A 1225 -29.23 4.60 15.06
C TRP A 1225 -28.79 4.60 13.60
N GLU A 1226 -28.78 5.77 12.93
CA GLU A 1226 -28.35 5.92 11.54
C GLU A 1226 -26.90 5.48 11.34
N GLN A 1227 -26.02 5.87 12.27
CA GLN A 1227 -24.62 5.48 12.25
C GLN A 1227 -24.46 3.95 12.33
N GLU A 1228 -25.22 3.27 13.20
CA GLU A 1228 -25.18 1.81 13.30
C GLU A 1228 -25.82 1.12 12.09
N LYS A 1229 -26.84 1.73 11.47
CA LYS A 1229 -27.42 1.24 10.20
C LYS A 1229 -26.36 1.22 9.10
N ARG A 1230 -25.61 2.32 8.93
CA ARG A 1230 -24.49 2.41 7.98
C ARG A 1230 -23.39 1.39 8.30
N ARG A 1231 -22.99 1.30 9.57
CA ARG A 1231 -21.97 0.35 10.04
C ARG A 1231 -22.31 -1.11 9.75
N LEU A 1232 -23.58 -1.52 9.88
CA LEU A 1232 -24.02 -2.87 9.56
C LEU A 1232 -23.81 -3.22 8.08
N MET A 1233 -24.09 -2.28 7.18
CA MET A 1233 -23.95 -2.50 5.73
C MET A 1233 -22.49 -2.69 5.32
N ILE A 1234 -21.58 -1.90 5.91
CA ILE A 1234 -20.14 -1.96 5.61
C ILE A 1234 -19.47 -3.17 6.27
N GLN A 1235 -19.80 -3.50 7.51
CA GLN A 1235 -19.10 -4.57 8.25
C GLN A 1235 -19.58 -5.98 7.93
N PHE A 1236 -20.76 -6.13 7.33
CA PHE A 1236 -21.32 -7.45 6.99
C PHE A 1236 -21.81 -7.49 5.54
N PRO A 1237 -20.93 -7.26 4.55
CA PRO A 1237 -21.28 -7.41 3.14
C PRO A 1237 -21.62 -8.88 2.84
N LYS A 1238 -22.48 -9.10 1.83
CA LYS A 1238 -22.89 -10.45 1.42
C LYS A 1238 -21.73 -11.23 0.80
N GLU A 1239 -20.86 -10.53 0.10
CA GLU A 1239 -19.72 -11.07 -0.66
C GLU A 1239 -18.45 -10.28 -0.32
N TYR A 1240 -17.29 -10.82 -0.68
CA TYR A 1240 -16.04 -10.07 -0.61
C TYR A 1240 -16.06 -8.97 -1.66
N GLU A 1241 -15.58 -7.78 -1.29
CA GLU A 1241 -15.40 -6.69 -2.24
C GLU A 1241 -14.40 -7.11 -3.34
N PRO A 1242 -14.65 -6.77 -4.62
CA PRO A 1242 -13.71 -7.08 -5.70
C PRO A 1242 -12.33 -6.41 -5.52
N PHE A 1243 -11.35 -7.00 -6.19
CA PHE A 1243 -10.01 -6.44 -6.39
C PHE A 1243 -10.00 -5.32 -7.42
#